data_AF-A0AAD8TQT7-F1
#
_entry.id   AF-A0AAD8TQT7-F1
#
_cell.length_a   1.000
_cell.length_b   1.000
_cell.length_c   1.000
_cell.angle_alpha   90.00
_cell.angle_beta   90.00
_cell.angle_gamma   90.00
#
_symmetry.space_group_name_H-M   'P 1'
#
loop_
_entity.id
_entity.type
_entity.pdbx_description
1 polymer ?
#
loop_
_entity_poly.entity_id
_entity_poly.type
_entity_poly.pdbx_seq_one_letter_code
_entity_poly.pdbx_strand_id
1 'polypeptide(L)'
;MLRRLAAAGPLALPILLLLLLSSPYWFSPSPAATAVGGCPLDFSWANFTPAAAACSDPSQRASCCRYINAYVAISVARYANATGRLGVPPAFAEICLSAVSDTFRLRGIATAAAVFCGLGPKIRVSYQCAGRDTVLEMMQSPSFSDVLGSCRGPLSLDIACKTCLNYGIVYLRRLIGSDDNVALSVCRSAVFVALATQQGVLSYDDILTCFFGVQGITTFPGPVSVTSTPASLPNATVDDSPAPKNKSVPLPQGHQQQQQQPYRISVLPGIGIGVILIAILLQIVLVVLIRRKNRELKNADLPPQSPENAFHQGQSWRCPEGQSPMFQRYSYKETTRATNNFSTVIGKGGFGTVYKAQFSDGSIAAVKRMDKVSRQAEEEFCREMELLARLHHRHLVNLKGFCIERKERFLVYEYMENGSLKDHLHSSGIKALSWQTRLQIAMDVANALEYLHFFCNPPLCHRDIKSSNILLDENFVAKVADFGLAHASRTGAIKFEAVNTDIRGTPGYMDPEYVVTQELTEKSDIYSYGVLLLELVTGRRAIQDKRNLVEWAQEYLSSSGAIPPELVDPAIRGSVDVDQLHLAVGVVRWCTQREGRQRPSIRQVLRMFSERLDPGNGSFGEGMDDDTEGGFYPSRNSKCGGHRNELVPCGGDLRSLHSSSSTTRSYCSRSMLLESGHANSPPETL
;
A
#
# COMPACT_ATOMS: atom_id res chain seq x y z
N MET A 1 31.19 -4.06 -73.60
CA MET A 1 30.68 -2.98 -74.48
C MET A 1 29.50 -2.34 -73.78
N LEU A 2 29.43 -1.02 -73.52
CA LEU A 2 29.44 0.14 -74.43
C LEU A 2 28.14 0.35 -75.25
N ARG A 3 27.21 1.09 -74.61
CA ARG A 3 26.43 2.23 -75.12
C ARG A 3 25.74 2.19 -76.52
N ARG A 4 24.41 2.45 -76.42
CA ARG A 4 23.54 3.29 -77.30
C ARG A 4 22.87 2.67 -78.55
N LEU A 5 21.66 3.22 -78.80
CA LEU A 5 20.70 3.08 -79.92
C LEU A 5 19.66 1.96 -79.70
N ALA A 6 18.44 2.20 -79.20
CA ALA A 6 17.52 3.37 -79.16
C ALA A 6 16.80 3.65 -80.49
N ALA A 7 15.69 2.93 -80.74
CA ALA A 7 14.76 3.16 -81.85
C ALA A 7 13.36 2.51 -81.64
N ALA A 8 12.54 3.02 -80.71
CA ALA A 8 11.08 2.79 -80.68
C ALA A 8 10.38 3.84 -79.79
N GLY A 9 9.23 4.33 -80.24
CA GLY A 9 8.40 5.33 -79.54
C GLY A 9 7.40 4.73 -78.52
N PRO A 10 6.65 5.58 -77.78
CA PRO A 10 6.04 5.19 -76.52
C PRO A 10 4.57 4.75 -76.62
N LEU A 11 4.27 3.54 -76.16
CA LEU A 11 2.94 3.06 -75.78
C LEU A 11 3.09 1.90 -74.77
N ALA A 12 2.03 1.60 -74.01
CA ALA A 12 1.96 0.48 -73.04
C ALA A 12 2.89 0.53 -71.81
N LEU A 13 2.86 1.63 -71.03
CA LEU A 13 3.32 1.65 -69.63
C LEU A 13 2.23 1.87 -68.55
N PRO A 14 0.99 1.32 -68.68
CA PRO A 14 0.12 1.13 -67.50
C PRO A 14 -0.35 -0.33 -67.28
N ILE A 15 -0.05 -1.27 -68.18
CA ILE A 15 -0.69 -2.60 -68.19
C ILE A 15 0.00 -3.62 -67.26
N LEU A 16 1.29 -3.46 -66.97
CA LEU A 16 2.05 -4.42 -66.13
C LEU A 16 1.78 -4.29 -64.61
N LEU A 17 0.98 -3.31 -64.18
CA LEU A 17 0.69 -3.06 -62.75
C LEU A 17 -0.67 -3.60 -62.27
N LEU A 18 -1.46 -4.22 -63.17
CA LEU A 18 -2.82 -4.72 -62.87
C LEU A 18 -2.99 -6.24 -62.95
N LEU A 19 -1.92 -6.99 -63.27
CA LEU A 19 -1.95 -8.45 -63.44
C LEU A 19 -1.39 -9.24 -62.23
N LEU A 20 -1.50 -8.67 -61.01
CA LEU A 20 -1.17 -9.35 -59.74
C LEU A 20 -2.36 -9.36 -58.74
N LEU A 21 -3.57 -9.01 -59.18
CA LEU A 21 -4.78 -8.94 -58.33
C LEU A 21 -5.99 -9.71 -58.90
N SER A 22 -5.74 -10.89 -59.44
CA SER A 22 -6.72 -11.99 -59.64
C SER A 22 -5.92 -13.26 -60.02
N SER A 23 -6.28 -14.49 -59.66
CA SER A 23 -7.44 -15.01 -58.90
C SER A 23 -6.99 -16.20 -58.00
N PRO A 24 -7.85 -16.85 -57.20
CA PRO A 24 -7.41 -17.69 -56.08
C PRO A 24 -6.91 -19.08 -56.49
N TYR A 25 -6.07 -19.72 -55.64
CA TYR A 25 -6.41 -20.99 -54.96
C TYR A 25 -5.36 -21.37 -53.88
N TRP A 26 -5.85 -21.99 -52.81
CA TRP A 26 -5.14 -22.79 -51.78
C TRP A 26 -3.76 -22.34 -51.26
N PHE A 27 -3.79 -21.54 -50.19
CA PHE A 27 -3.10 -21.95 -48.96
C PHE A 27 -4.16 -22.38 -47.93
N SER A 28 -4.12 -23.64 -47.51
CA SER A 28 -5.02 -24.14 -46.46
C SER A 28 -4.57 -23.67 -45.08
N PRO A 29 -5.47 -23.14 -44.23
CA PRO A 29 -5.12 -22.83 -42.85
C PRO A 29 -4.97 -24.13 -42.03
N SER A 30 -3.88 -24.26 -41.27
CA SER A 30 -3.81 -25.27 -40.21
C SER A 30 -4.90 -25.00 -39.16
N PRO A 31 -5.58 -26.03 -38.64
CA PRO A 31 -6.92 -25.87 -38.11
C PRO A 31 -6.97 -25.22 -36.72
N ALA A 32 -7.54 -24.02 -36.66
CA ALA A 32 -8.12 -23.46 -35.43
C ALA A 32 -9.52 -24.08 -35.16
N ALA A 33 -9.57 -25.40 -35.04
CA ALA A 33 -10.78 -26.19 -34.75
C ALA A 33 -10.36 -27.60 -34.26
N THR A 34 -10.90 -28.18 -33.17
CA THR A 34 -11.99 -27.74 -32.28
C THR A 34 -11.64 -28.00 -30.80
N ALA A 35 -11.71 -26.97 -29.96
CA ALA A 35 -11.88 -27.09 -28.52
C ALA A 35 -12.87 -26.02 -28.05
N VAL A 36 -14.02 -26.46 -27.52
CA VAL A 36 -15.22 -25.66 -27.23
C VAL A 36 -14.90 -24.38 -26.42
N GLY A 37 -15.07 -23.21 -27.04
CA GLY A 37 -15.34 -21.92 -26.38
C GLY A 37 -14.45 -21.53 -25.18
N GLY A 38 -13.19 -21.99 -25.14
CA GLY A 38 -12.36 -21.91 -23.94
C GLY A 38 -11.50 -20.66 -23.83
N CYS A 39 -11.04 -20.37 -22.60
CA CYS A 39 -10.01 -19.36 -22.35
C CYS A 39 -8.61 -19.91 -22.72
N PRO A 40 -7.77 -19.17 -23.47
CA PRO A 40 -6.40 -19.60 -23.81
C PRO A 40 -5.35 -19.37 -22.70
N LEU A 41 -5.74 -18.95 -21.49
CA LEU A 41 -4.81 -18.80 -20.36
C LEU A 41 -4.63 -20.13 -19.62
N ASP A 42 -3.43 -20.68 -19.70
CA ASP A 42 -3.03 -21.90 -18.99
C ASP A 42 -2.59 -21.60 -17.53
N PHE A 43 -3.05 -22.43 -16.60
CA PHE A 43 -2.74 -22.40 -15.16
C PHE A 43 -2.22 -23.75 -14.61
N SER A 44 -1.96 -24.74 -15.49
CA SER A 44 -1.52 -26.09 -15.10
C SER A 44 -0.17 -26.13 -14.39
N TRP A 45 0.68 -25.14 -14.65
CA TRP A 45 2.04 -24.95 -14.12
C TRP A 45 2.08 -24.45 -12.66
N ALA A 46 0.94 -23.99 -12.12
CA ALA A 46 0.94 -23.18 -10.90
C ALA A 46 0.75 -23.99 -9.61
N ASN A 47 1.66 -23.81 -8.65
CA ASN A 47 1.44 -24.26 -7.28
C ASN A 47 0.52 -23.27 -6.55
N PHE A 48 -0.74 -23.66 -6.32
CA PHE A 48 -1.74 -22.85 -5.64
C PHE A 48 -1.69 -22.91 -4.11
N THR A 49 -0.87 -23.78 -3.52
CA THR A 49 -0.82 -24.00 -2.06
C THR A 49 -0.55 -22.71 -1.25
N PRO A 50 0.41 -21.84 -1.62
CA PRO A 50 0.66 -20.58 -0.89
C PRO A 50 -0.54 -19.63 -0.96
N ALA A 51 -1.24 -19.62 -2.09
CA ALA A 51 -2.39 -18.77 -2.34
C ALA A 51 -3.64 -19.23 -1.58
N ALA A 52 -3.94 -20.53 -1.61
CA ALA A 52 -5.04 -21.11 -0.83
C ALA A 52 -4.85 -20.84 0.68
N ALA A 53 -3.61 -20.96 1.19
CA ALA A 53 -3.28 -20.59 2.57
C ALA A 53 -3.51 -19.09 2.85
N ALA A 54 -2.93 -18.20 2.03
CA ALA A 54 -3.06 -16.75 2.19
C ALA A 54 -4.51 -16.24 2.01
N CYS A 55 -5.33 -16.90 1.19
CA CYS A 55 -6.73 -16.57 0.96
C CYS A 55 -7.70 -17.18 1.98
N SER A 56 -7.26 -18.16 2.78
CA SER A 56 -8.05 -18.74 3.88
C SER A 56 -8.04 -17.87 5.15
N ASP A 57 -7.03 -17.02 5.32
CA ASP A 57 -6.87 -16.14 6.48
C ASP A 57 -7.40 -14.71 6.18
N PRO A 58 -8.46 -14.24 6.86
CA PRO A 58 -8.99 -12.89 6.66
C PRO A 58 -8.02 -11.74 6.98
N SER A 59 -6.97 -11.99 7.78
CA SER A 59 -5.91 -11.00 8.04
C SER A 59 -4.91 -10.89 6.88
N GLN A 60 -4.79 -11.93 6.04
CA GLN A 60 -3.84 -12.01 4.93
C GLN A 60 -4.45 -11.68 3.56
N ARG A 61 -5.63 -11.04 3.51
CA ARG A 61 -6.30 -10.59 2.27
C ARG A 61 -5.37 -9.86 1.30
N ALA A 62 -4.47 -9.00 1.79
CA ALA A 62 -3.48 -8.31 0.96
C ALA A 62 -2.44 -9.28 0.33
N SER A 63 -2.05 -10.34 1.04
CA SER A 63 -1.19 -11.41 0.52
C SER A 63 -1.92 -12.25 -0.53
N CYS A 64 -3.17 -12.65 -0.24
CA CYS A 64 -4.06 -13.33 -1.17
C CYS A 64 -4.19 -12.61 -2.51
N CYS A 65 -4.45 -11.30 -2.51
CA CYS A 65 -4.58 -10.53 -3.75
C CYS A 65 -3.28 -10.40 -4.53
N ARG A 66 -2.12 -10.32 -3.87
CA ARG A 66 -0.81 -10.35 -4.54
C ARG A 66 -0.56 -11.68 -5.24
N TYR A 67 -0.89 -12.80 -4.57
CA TYR A 67 -0.85 -14.13 -5.18
C TYR A 67 -1.79 -14.24 -6.39
N ILE A 68 -3.08 -13.89 -6.24
CA ILE A 68 -4.07 -13.94 -7.33
C ILE A 68 -3.63 -13.11 -8.55
N ASN A 69 -3.15 -11.88 -8.34
CA ASN A 69 -2.66 -11.02 -9.42
C ASN A 69 -1.42 -11.63 -10.11
N ALA A 70 -0.49 -12.20 -9.33
CA ALA A 70 0.69 -12.85 -9.85
C ALA A 70 0.36 -14.05 -10.77
N TYR A 71 -0.56 -14.94 -10.40
CA TYR A 71 -0.91 -16.07 -11.29
C TYR A 71 -1.50 -15.59 -12.62
N VAL A 72 -2.42 -14.62 -12.61
CA VAL A 72 -2.99 -14.06 -13.85
C VAL A 72 -1.89 -13.40 -14.70
N ALA A 73 -1.00 -12.61 -14.08
CA ALA A 73 0.10 -11.97 -14.78
C ALA A 73 1.10 -12.98 -15.39
N ILE A 74 1.42 -14.09 -14.69
CA ILE A 74 2.26 -15.17 -15.23
C ILE A 74 1.57 -15.89 -16.39
N SER A 75 0.28 -16.22 -16.27
CA SER A 75 -0.46 -16.87 -17.35
C SER A 75 -0.59 -15.98 -18.59
N VAL A 76 -0.79 -14.66 -18.41
CA VAL A 76 -0.73 -13.69 -19.51
C VAL A 76 0.69 -13.56 -20.05
N ALA A 77 1.74 -13.66 -19.23
CA ALA A 77 3.13 -13.70 -19.71
C ALA A 77 3.44 -14.95 -20.56
N ARG A 78 2.94 -16.13 -20.16
CA ARG A 78 3.01 -17.36 -20.99
C ARG A 78 2.31 -17.17 -22.34
N TYR A 79 1.11 -16.58 -22.33
CA TYR A 79 0.35 -16.28 -23.54
C TYR A 79 1.05 -15.23 -24.43
N ALA A 80 1.61 -14.17 -23.84
CA ALA A 80 2.37 -13.14 -24.53
C ALA A 80 3.65 -13.69 -25.18
N ASN A 81 4.34 -14.63 -24.52
CA ASN A 81 5.50 -15.32 -25.07
C ASN A 81 5.16 -16.19 -26.29
N ALA A 82 3.91 -16.63 -26.42
CA ALA A 82 3.44 -17.45 -27.55
C ALA A 82 2.79 -16.63 -28.68
N THR A 83 2.29 -15.41 -28.39
CA THR A 83 1.44 -14.64 -29.32
C THR A 83 1.88 -13.19 -29.56
N GLY A 84 2.84 -12.68 -28.79
CA GLY A 84 3.26 -11.28 -28.81
C GLY A 84 2.28 -10.28 -28.17
N ARG A 85 1.07 -10.70 -27.77
CA ARG A 85 0.04 -9.80 -27.20
C ARG A 85 0.13 -9.70 -25.68
N LEU A 86 -0.12 -8.52 -25.13
CA LEU A 86 -0.20 -8.24 -23.68
C LEU A 86 -1.53 -8.72 -23.05
N GLY A 87 -2.17 -9.73 -23.62
CA GLY A 87 -3.52 -10.09 -23.22
C GLY A 87 -4.26 -11.01 -24.17
N VAL A 88 -5.31 -11.66 -23.65
CA VAL A 88 -6.29 -12.36 -24.50
C VAL A 88 -7.08 -11.34 -25.35
N PRO A 89 -7.52 -11.69 -26.57
CA PRO A 89 -8.35 -10.80 -27.37
C PRO A 89 -9.66 -10.46 -26.65
N PRO A 90 -10.23 -9.25 -26.80
CA PRO A 90 -11.42 -8.82 -26.06
C PRO A 90 -12.61 -9.78 -26.13
N ALA A 91 -12.80 -10.46 -27.27
CA ALA A 91 -13.84 -11.48 -27.47
C ALA A 91 -13.78 -12.68 -26.50
N PHE A 92 -12.62 -12.93 -25.88
CA PHE A 92 -12.41 -14.00 -24.89
C PHE A 92 -12.30 -13.48 -23.45
N ALA A 93 -12.36 -12.16 -23.21
CA ALA A 93 -12.04 -11.58 -21.90
C ALA A 93 -12.99 -12.07 -20.79
N GLU A 94 -14.31 -11.99 -20.98
CA GLU A 94 -15.30 -12.44 -19.98
C GLU A 94 -15.28 -13.96 -19.77
N ILE A 95 -15.13 -14.73 -20.85
CA ILE A 95 -14.96 -16.19 -20.80
C ILE A 95 -13.72 -16.55 -19.97
N CYS A 96 -12.61 -15.82 -20.15
CA CYS A 96 -11.42 -15.97 -19.34
C CYS A 96 -11.61 -15.56 -17.89
N LEU A 97 -12.32 -14.48 -17.59
CA LEU A 97 -12.57 -14.07 -16.20
C LEU A 97 -13.39 -15.13 -15.43
N SER A 98 -14.38 -15.77 -16.08
CA SER A 98 -15.07 -16.93 -15.49
C SER A 98 -14.12 -18.12 -15.31
N ALA A 99 -13.43 -18.55 -16.38
CA ALA A 99 -12.55 -19.71 -16.33
C ALA A 99 -11.41 -19.57 -15.30
N VAL A 100 -10.88 -18.37 -15.11
CA VAL A 100 -9.90 -18.04 -14.05
C VAL A 100 -10.53 -18.16 -12.67
N SER A 101 -11.72 -17.60 -12.46
CA SER A 101 -12.44 -17.69 -11.18
C SER A 101 -12.78 -19.14 -10.80
N ASP A 102 -13.21 -19.94 -11.77
CA ASP A 102 -13.50 -21.37 -11.59
C ASP A 102 -12.24 -22.21 -11.37
N THR A 103 -11.14 -21.87 -12.05
CA THR A 103 -9.82 -22.48 -11.77
C THR A 103 -9.37 -22.21 -10.33
N PHE A 104 -9.48 -20.97 -9.86
CA PHE A 104 -9.14 -20.62 -8.47
C PHE A 104 -10.04 -21.35 -7.46
N ARG A 105 -11.35 -21.44 -7.73
CA ARG A 105 -12.32 -22.20 -6.93
C ARG A 105 -11.91 -23.68 -6.80
N LEU A 106 -11.61 -24.34 -7.92
CA LEU A 106 -11.18 -25.75 -7.98
C LEU A 106 -9.80 -25.99 -7.34
N ARG A 107 -9.01 -24.94 -7.12
CA ARG A 107 -7.69 -24.99 -6.49
C ARG A 107 -7.68 -24.48 -5.04
N GLY A 108 -8.85 -24.36 -4.41
CA GLY A 108 -8.98 -24.07 -2.97
C GLY A 108 -8.94 -22.57 -2.60
N ILE A 109 -9.02 -21.67 -3.57
CA ILE A 109 -9.18 -20.22 -3.33
C ILE A 109 -10.68 -19.92 -3.31
N ALA A 110 -11.17 -19.29 -2.23
CA ALA A 110 -12.58 -18.93 -2.09
C ALA A 110 -13.04 -17.96 -3.19
N THR A 111 -14.25 -18.14 -3.72
CA THR A 111 -14.84 -17.26 -4.76
C THR A 111 -14.91 -15.79 -4.33
N ALA A 112 -15.12 -15.53 -3.04
CA ALA A 112 -15.07 -14.19 -2.47
C ALA A 112 -13.72 -13.48 -2.70
N ALA A 113 -12.61 -14.21 -2.80
CA ALA A 113 -11.28 -13.64 -3.05
C ALA A 113 -11.13 -13.07 -4.48
N ALA A 114 -11.69 -13.75 -5.49
CA ALA A 114 -11.75 -13.19 -6.84
C ALA A 114 -12.50 -11.84 -6.85
N VAL A 115 -13.58 -11.72 -6.07
CA VAL A 115 -14.36 -10.49 -5.93
C VAL A 115 -13.60 -9.41 -5.15
N PHE A 116 -13.10 -9.68 -3.94
CA PHE A 116 -12.45 -8.63 -3.13
C PHE A 116 -11.08 -8.19 -3.68
N CYS A 117 -10.39 -9.04 -4.44
CA CYS A 117 -9.17 -8.67 -5.16
C CYS A 117 -9.44 -7.99 -6.52
N GLY A 118 -10.70 -7.94 -6.97
CA GLY A 118 -11.10 -7.25 -8.20
C GLY A 118 -10.66 -7.95 -9.49
N LEU A 119 -10.79 -9.28 -9.57
CA LEU A 119 -10.68 -10.03 -10.82
C LEU A 119 -11.73 -9.51 -11.81
N GLY A 120 -11.28 -9.01 -12.96
CA GLY A 120 -12.09 -8.20 -13.88
C GLY A 120 -11.66 -6.74 -13.84
N PRO A 121 -12.17 -5.89 -12.92
CA PRO A 121 -11.92 -4.45 -12.96
C PRO A 121 -10.46 -4.06 -12.72
N LYS A 122 -9.75 -4.75 -11.81
CA LYS A 122 -8.34 -4.46 -11.44
C LYS A 122 -7.37 -5.51 -11.98
N ILE A 123 -7.62 -6.80 -11.68
CA ILE A 123 -6.82 -7.91 -12.18
C ILE A 123 -7.42 -8.33 -13.53
N ARG A 124 -6.83 -7.81 -14.61
CA ARG A 124 -7.28 -8.01 -15.99
C ARG A 124 -6.61 -9.24 -16.61
N VAL A 125 -7.31 -9.91 -17.52
CA VAL A 125 -6.76 -10.96 -18.41
C VAL A 125 -6.22 -10.40 -19.74
N SER A 126 -6.36 -9.10 -19.94
CA SER A 126 -5.83 -8.38 -21.10
C SER A 126 -5.45 -6.95 -20.71
N TYR A 127 -4.25 -6.52 -21.09
CA TYR A 127 -3.70 -5.20 -20.74
C TYR A 127 -3.61 -4.32 -22.00
N GLN A 128 -4.13 -3.09 -21.90
CA GLN A 128 -4.06 -2.08 -22.96
C GLN A 128 -3.54 -0.77 -22.37
N CYS A 129 -2.45 -0.24 -22.91
CA CYS A 129 -1.68 0.83 -22.27
C CYS A 129 -1.40 1.98 -23.25
N ALA A 130 -2.21 3.04 -23.18
CA ALA A 130 -2.20 4.16 -24.12
C ALA A 130 -2.16 3.70 -25.59
N GLY A 131 -3.06 2.76 -25.94
CA GLY A 131 -3.17 2.17 -27.28
C GLY A 131 -2.25 0.98 -27.57
N ARG A 132 -1.28 0.68 -26.71
CA ARG A 132 -0.36 -0.48 -26.87
C ARG A 132 -1.03 -1.75 -26.37
N ASP A 133 -1.04 -2.80 -27.19
CA ASP A 133 -1.59 -4.12 -26.83
C ASP A 133 -0.65 -5.29 -27.15
N THR A 134 0.53 -5.01 -27.72
CA THR A 134 1.61 -5.98 -27.95
C THR A 134 2.87 -5.69 -27.13
N VAL A 135 3.63 -6.75 -26.84
CA VAL A 135 4.96 -6.68 -26.19
C VAL A 135 5.91 -5.81 -27.03
N LEU A 136 5.84 -5.90 -28.36
CA LEU A 136 6.70 -5.14 -29.26
C LEU A 136 6.44 -3.63 -29.17
N GLU A 137 5.18 -3.19 -29.19
CA GLU A 137 4.81 -1.78 -29.00
C GLU A 137 5.20 -1.26 -27.62
N MET A 138 5.15 -2.10 -26.59
CA MET A 138 5.61 -1.79 -25.24
C MET A 138 7.13 -1.56 -25.24
N MET A 139 7.90 -2.49 -25.80
CA MET A 139 9.37 -2.41 -25.88
C MET A 139 9.88 -1.24 -26.73
N GLN A 140 9.18 -0.93 -27.83
CA GLN A 140 9.54 0.17 -28.74
C GLN A 140 9.07 1.55 -28.25
N SER A 141 8.37 1.62 -27.12
CA SER A 141 7.88 2.89 -26.58
C SER A 141 8.99 3.70 -25.88
N PRO A 142 8.93 5.05 -25.92
CA PRO A 142 9.99 5.89 -25.36
C PRO A 142 10.19 5.64 -23.86
N SER A 143 11.45 5.65 -23.42
CA SER A 143 11.91 5.29 -22.07
C SER A 143 11.65 3.85 -21.59
N PHE A 144 11.05 2.94 -22.38
CA PHE A 144 11.00 1.52 -21.96
C PHE A 144 12.39 0.88 -21.93
N SER A 145 13.33 1.38 -22.73
CA SER A 145 14.78 1.11 -22.63
C SER A 145 15.32 1.29 -21.22
N ASP A 146 14.83 2.30 -20.52
CA ASP A 146 15.35 2.75 -19.23
C ASP A 146 14.82 1.84 -18.11
N VAL A 147 13.58 1.35 -18.27
CA VAL A 147 12.99 0.28 -17.45
C VAL A 147 13.75 -1.02 -17.66
N LEU A 148 13.92 -1.45 -18.91
CA LEU A 148 14.63 -2.69 -19.26
C LEU A 148 16.08 -2.68 -18.76
N GLY A 149 16.77 -1.53 -18.87
CA GLY A 149 18.10 -1.33 -18.30
C GLY A 149 18.11 -1.42 -16.77
N SER A 150 17.19 -0.70 -16.10
CA SER A 150 17.11 -0.65 -14.63
C SER A 150 16.68 -1.96 -13.96
N CYS A 151 16.08 -2.88 -14.73
CA CYS A 151 15.71 -4.21 -14.27
C CYS A 151 16.79 -5.28 -14.56
N ARG A 152 17.87 -4.98 -15.28
CA ARG A 152 18.98 -5.93 -15.55
C ARG A 152 19.85 -6.14 -14.32
N GLY A 153 19.59 -7.21 -13.58
CA GLY A 153 20.42 -7.67 -12.48
C GLY A 153 19.65 -8.57 -11.50
N PRO A 154 20.30 -9.01 -10.40
CA PRO A 154 19.63 -9.73 -9.32
C PRO A 154 18.73 -8.77 -8.51
N LEU A 155 17.43 -8.76 -8.80
CA LEU A 155 16.45 -7.92 -8.08
C LEU A 155 16.13 -8.43 -6.66
N SER A 156 16.69 -9.57 -6.25
CA SER A 156 16.80 -10.02 -4.86
C SER A 156 17.50 -9.01 -3.93
N LEU A 157 18.26 -8.05 -4.49
CA LEU A 157 18.64 -6.83 -3.78
C LEU A 157 17.49 -5.81 -3.80
N ASP A 158 16.96 -5.50 -2.62
CA ASP A 158 15.87 -4.53 -2.38
C ASP A 158 16.06 -3.19 -3.12
N ILE A 159 17.29 -2.68 -3.18
CA ILE A 159 17.66 -1.45 -3.91
C ILE A 159 17.47 -1.61 -5.43
N ALA A 160 17.89 -2.74 -5.99
CA ALA A 160 17.75 -3.03 -7.43
C ALA A 160 16.28 -3.22 -7.81
N CYS A 161 15.52 -3.97 -7.01
CA CYS A 161 14.07 -4.08 -7.19
C CYS A 161 13.37 -2.70 -7.15
N LYS A 162 13.63 -1.90 -6.10
CA LYS A 162 13.05 -0.55 -5.98
C LYS A 162 13.41 0.34 -7.17
N THR A 163 14.63 0.22 -7.71
CA THR A 163 15.06 0.96 -8.90
C THR A 163 14.27 0.52 -10.14
N CYS A 164 14.22 -0.78 -10.44
CA CYS A 164 13.42 -1.36 -11.53
C CYS A 164 11.94 -0.92 -11.46
N LEU A 165 11.30 -0.99 -10.29
CA LEU A 165 9.91 -0.53 -10.11
C LEU A 165 9.73 0.98 -10.28
N ASN A 166 10.65 1.79 -9.76
CA ASN A 166 10.58 3.25 -9.88
C ASN A 166 10.69 3.69 -11.35
N TYR A 167 11.62 3.11 -12.12
CA TYR A 167 11.72 3.38 -13.55
C TYR A 167 10.46 2.94 -14.29
N GLY A 168 9.90 1.77 -13.98
CA GLY A 168 8.62 1.31 -14.53
C GLY A 168 7.46 2.30 -14.27
N ILE A 169 7.39 2.88 -13.06
CA ILE A 169 6.36 3.86 -12.70
C ILE A 169 6.59 5.22 -13.39
N VAL A 170 7.84 5.69 -13.48
CA VAL A 170 8.18 6.94 -14.21
C VAL A 170 7.84 6.80 -15.70
N TYR A 171 8.15 5.65 -16.30
CA TYR A 171 7.73 5.31 -17.66
C TYR A 171 6.19 5.32 -17.80
N LEU A 172 5.45 4.67 -16.91
CA LEU A 172 3.99 4.62 -16.99
C LEU A 172 3.34 6.00 -16.78
N ARG A 173 3.77 6.79 -15.79
CA ARG A 173 3.24 8.15 -15.58
C ARG A 173 3.51 9.08 -16.78
N ARG A 174 4.56 8.82 -17.58
CA ARG A 174 4.78 9.49 -18.88
C ARG A 174 3.87 8.96 -20.01
N LEU A 175 3.46 7.70 -19.96
CA LEU A 175 2.66 7.03 -20.98
C LEU A 175 1.15 7.27 -20.85
N ILE A 176 0.62 7.27 -19.62
CA ILE A 176 -0.83 7.34 -19.32
C ILE A 176 -1.24 8.60 -18.53
N GLY A 177 -0.29 9.44 -18.12
CA GLY A 177 -0.54 10.61 -17.26
C GLY A 177 -0.58 10.26 -15.77
N SER A 178 -1.02 11.22 -14.95
CA SER A 178 -1.01 11.14 -13.48
C SER A 178 -2.32 10.69 -12.83
N ASP A 179 -3.43 10.65 -13.57
CA ASP A 179 -4.77 10.79 -12.97
C ASP A 179 -5.63 9.49 -13.03
N ASP A 180 -5.08 8.40 -13.57
CA ASP A 180 -5.72 7.07 -13.62
C ASP A 180 -4.87 5.98 -12.95
N ASN A 181 -5.10 5.82 -11.64
CA ASN A 181 -4.47 4.80 -10.81
C ASN A 181 -4.87 3.36 -11.21
N VAL A 182 -6.02 3.18 -11.89
CA VAL A 182 -6.47 1.85 -12.36
C VAL A 182 -5.69 1.47 -13.61
N ALA A 183 -5.56 2.38 -14.59
CA ALA A 183 -4.68 2.20 -15.74
C ALA A 183 -3.22 2.01 -15.29
N LEU A 184 -2.74 2.75 -14.27
CA LEU A 184 -1.39 2.57 -13.72
C LEU A 184 -1.18 1.16 -13.16
N SER A 185 -2.14 0.62 -12.41
CA SER A 185 -2.09 -0.74 -11.88
C SER A 185 -2.16 -1.81 -12.98
N VAL A 186 -3.05 -1.64 -13.96
CA VAL A 186 -3.22 -2.55 -15.10
C VAL A 186 -1.95 -2.57 -15.97
N CYS A 187 -1.36 -1.40 -16.23
CA CYS A 187 -0.16 -1.27 -17.02
C CYS A 187 1.13 -1.61 -16.26
N ARG A 188 1.14 -1.60 -14.93
CA ARG A 188 2.21 -2.23 -14.13
C ARG A 188 2.28 -3.74 -14.39
N SER A 189 1.14 -4.42 -14.51
CA SER A 189 1.10 -5.83 -14.93
C SER A 189 1.51 -6.02 -16.40
N ALA A 190 1.22 -5.05 -17.28
CA ALA A 190 1.74 -5.06 -18.66
C ALA A 190 3.26 -4.92 -18.74
N VAL A 191 3.86 -4.02 -17.93
CA VAL A 191 5.32 -3.88 -17.80
C VAL A 191 5.95 -5.18 -17.28
N PHE A 192 5.34 -5.82 -16.27
CA PHE A 192 5.76 -7.16 -15.84
C PHE A 192 5.78 -8.16 -17.00
N VAL A 193 4.69 -8.26 -17.79
CA VAL A 193 4.62 -9.18 -18.94
C VAL A 193 5.70 -8.88 -19.99
N ALA A 194 5.90 -7.61 -20.34
CA ALA A 194 6.89 -7.21 -21.34
C ALA A 194 8.35 -7.44 -20.88
N LEU A 195 8.61 -7.39 -19.57
CA LEU A 195 9.91 -7.80 -19.00
C LEU A 195 10.03 -9.34 -18.89
N ALA A 196 8.97 -10.03 -18.47
CA ALA A 196 8.92 -11.47 -18.26
C ALA A 196 9.10 -12.29 -19.56
N THR A 197 8.84 -11.68 -20.72
CA THR A 197 9.10 -12.25 -22.05
C THR A 197 10.56 -12.08 -22.53
N GLN A 198 11.41 -11.34 -21.81
CA GLN A 198 12.83 -11.13 -22.16
C GLN A 198 13.71 -12.31 -21.70
N GLN A 199 13.44 -13.50 -22.27
CA GLN A 199 14.14 -14.73 -21.92
C GLN A 199 15.68 -14.57 -22.05
N GLY A 200 16.41 -15.03 -21.02
CA GLY A 200 17.88 -14.97 -20.97
C GLY A 200 18.47 -13.61 -20.58
N VAL A 201 17.70 -12.52 -20.55
CA VAL A 201 18.17 -11.18 -20.13
C VAL A 201 17.92 -10.93 -18.64
N LEU A 202 16.88 -11.56 -18.08
CA LEU A 202 16.35 -11.24 -16.75
C LEU A 202 16.01 -12.52 -15.96
N SER A 203 16.15 -12.46 -14.63
CA SER A 203 15.75 -13.54 -13.72
C SER A 203 14.25 -13.47 -13.42
N TYR A 204 13.53 -14.53 -13.77
CA TYR A 204 12.06 -14.57 -13.69
C TYR A 204 11.56 -14.47 -12.25
N ASP A 205 12.12 -15.26 -11.34
CA ASP A 205 11.72 -15.29 -9.92
C ASP A 205 12.08 -13.99 -9.19
N ASP A 206 13.20 -13.34 -9.55
CA ASP A 206 13.57 -12.01 -9.03
C ASP A 206 12.56 -10.94 -9.46
N ILE A 207 12.15 -10.91 -10.75
CA ILE A 207 11.13 -9.99 -11.25
C ILE A 207 9.75 -10.28 -10.63
N LEU A 208 9.37 -11.55 -10.53
CA LEU A 208 8.09 -11.96 -9.94
C LEU A 208 7.99 -11.55 -8.47
N THR A 209 9.05 -11.84 -7.69
CA THR A 209 9.17 -11.43 -6.28
C THR A 209 9.12 -9.90 -6.17
N CYS A 210 9.81 -9.18 -7.06
CA CYS A 210 9.86 -7.72 -7.05
C CYS A 210 8.52 -7.05 -7.42
N PHE A 211 7.85 -7.50 -8.47
CA PHE A 211 6.61 -6.86 -8.95
C PHE A 211 5.40 -7.14 -8.05
N PHE A 212 5.33 -8.32 -7.42
CA PHE A 212 4.15 -8.78 -6.69
C PHE A 212 4.39 -9.10 -5.21
N GLY A 213 5.63 -9.18 -4.71
CA GLY A 213 5.89 -9.46 -3.29
C GLY A 213 5.37 -10.83 -2.84
N VAL A 214 5.67 -11.87 -3.63
CA VAL A 214 5.26 -13.28 -3.46
C VAL A 214 6.41 -14.22 -3.79
N GLN A 215 6.39 -15.42 -3.22
CA GLN A 215 7.41 -16.46 -3.40
C GLN A 215 6.76 -17.86 -3.48
N GLY A 216 7.52 -18.86 -3.95
CA GLY A 216 7.10 -20.27 -3.94
C GLY A 216 6.08 -20.68 -5.00
N ILE A 217 6.01 -19.95 -6.11
CA ILE A 217 5.00 -20.11 -7.17
C ILE A 217 5.42 -21.14 -8.26
N THR A 218 6.71 -21.45 -8.37
CA THR A 218 7.32 -22.11 -9.53
C THR A 218 7.35 -23.65 -9.50
N THR A 219 6.93 -24.25 -10.61
CA THR A 219 7.79 -25.15 -11.41
C THR A 219 7.56 -24.87 -12.89
N PHE A 220 8.62 -24.65 -13.68
CA PHE A 220 8.48 -24.30 -15.10
C PHE A 220 9.62 -24.93 -15.93
N PRO A 221 9.38 -26.09 -16.58
CA PRO A 221 10.23 -26.61 -17.65
C PRO A 221 9.93 -25.88 -18.98
N GLY A 222 10.92 -25.83 -19.88
CA GLY A 222 10.80 -25.20 -21.20
C GLY A 222 9.79 -25.87 -22.16
N PRO A 223 9.64 -25.35 -23.40
CA PRO A 223 8.64 -25.84 -24.34
C PRO A 223 8.87 -27.30 -24.72
N VAL A 224 7.86 -28.14 -24.49
CA VAL A 224 7.83 -29.51 -25.00
C VAL A 224 7.34 -29.48 -26.45
N SER A 225 8.20 -29.89 -27.38
CA SER A 225 7.83 -30.03 -28.79
C SER A 225 6.71 -31.06 -28.97
N VAL A 226 5.56 -30.62 -29.49
CA VAL A 226 4.48 -31.52 -29.86
C VAL A 226 4.76 -32.09 -31.25
N THR A 227 5.14 -33.37 -31.30
CA THR A 227 5.13 -34.17 -32.53
C THR A 227 3.94 -35.12 -32.46
N SER A 228 2.99 -34.99 -33.39
CA SER A 228 1.88 -35.94 -33.59
C SER A 228 2.41 -37.28 -34.16
N THR A 229 1.66 -38.38 -34.30
CA THR A 229 0.21 -38.56 -34.59
C THR A 229 -0.18 -40.03 -34.22
N PRO A 230 -1.47 -40.43 -34.15
CA PRO A 230 -1.88 -41.67 -33.46
C PRO A 230 -2.31 -42.87 -34.34
N ALA A 231 -2.56 -44.00 -33.65
CA ALA A 231 -3.48 -45.11 -33.93
C ALA A 231 -3.13 -46.22 -34.97
N SER A 232 -3.03 -47.48 -34.48
CA SER A 232 -3.87 -48.63 -34.89
C SER A 232 -3.52 -49.95 -34.14
N LEU A 233 -4.51 -50.85 -33.99
CA LEU A 233 -4.39 -52.26 -33.56
C LEU A 233 -4.27 -53.19 -34.81
N PRO A 234 -4.12 -54.55 -34.76
CA PRO A 234 -4.45 -55.52 -33.68
C PRO A 234 -3.46 -56.73 -33.46
N ASN A 235 -3.92 -57.73 -32.68
CA ASN A 235 -3.49 -59.15 -32.61
C ASN A 235 -2.17 -59.52 -31.85
N ALA A 236 -2.04 -60.68 -31.16
CA ALA A 236 -3.04 -61.66 -30.65
C ALA A 236 -2.45 -62.69 -29.65
N THR A 237 -3.24 -63.12 -28.63
CA THR A 237 -3.13 -64.38 -27.82
C THR A 237 -1.83 -64.58 -26.96
N VAL A 238 -1.69 -65.48 -25.96
CA VAL A 238 -2.44 -66.67 -25.45
C VAL A 238 -2.34 -66.75 -23.90
N ASP A 239 -3.39 -67.23 -23.19
CA ASP A 239 -3.53 -67.88 -21.84
C ASP A 239 -2.69 -67.42 -20.59
N ASP A 240 -3.09 -67.67 -19.32
CA ASP A 240 -4.30 -68.29 -18.73
C ASP A 240 -4.70 -67.65 -17.36
N SER A 241 -5.81 -68.10 -16.79
CA SER A 241 -6.29 -67.92 -15.41
C SER A 241 -6.46 -69.33 -14.74
N PRO A 242 -7.08 -69.54 -13.55
CA PRO A 242 -7.68 -68.62 -12.58
C PRO A 242 -7.28 -68.87 -11.09
N ALA A 243 -7.87 -68.07 -10.20
CA ALA A 243 -8.04 -68.35 -8.75
C ALA A 243 -9.22 -69.37 -8.54
N PRO A 244 -9.74 -69.76 -7.33
CA PRO A 244 -9.74 -69.00 -6.06
C PRO A 244 -9.90 -69.76 -4.68
N LYS A 245 -10.05 -68.96 -3.59
CA LYS A 245 -10.87 -69.18 -2.36
C LYS A 245 -10.51 -70.24 -1.28
N ASN A 246 -10.23 -69.69 -0.08
CA ASN A 246 -10.83 -69.95 1.25
C ASN A 246 -10.80 -71.35 1.93
N LYS A 247 -10.23 -71.35 3.15
CA LYS A 247 -10.67 -71.96 4.44
C LYS A 247 -9.55 -71.71 5.47
N SER A 248 -9.69 -71.57 6.80
CA SER A 248 -10.73 -71.21 7.77
C SER A 248 -10.19 -71.65 9.16
N VAL A 249 -9.92 -70.71 10.08
CA VAL A 249 -10.18 -70.75 11.55
C VAL A 249 -10.08 -72.14 12.26
N PRO A 250 -9.22 -72.34 13.29
CA PRO A 250 -9.51 -71.72 14.60
C PRO A 250 -8.32 -71.26 15.48
N LEU A 251 -8.67 -70.49 16.53
CA LEU A 251 -7.86 -70.18 17.71
C LEU A 251 -7.97 -71.34 18.74
N PRO A 252 -7.02 -71.53 19.67
CA PRO A 252 -7.19 -70.86 20.98
C PRO A 252 -5.90 -70.43 21.72
N GLN A 253 -6.13 -69.53 22.70
CA GLN A 253 -5.48 -69.35 24.02
C GLN A 253 -4.14 -70.04 24.36
N GLY A 254 -3.23 -69.29 25.02
CA GLY A 254 -2.18 -69.89 25.86
C GLY A 254 -1.08 -68.90 26.29
N HIS A 255 -1.03 -68.55 27.58
CA HIS A 255 0.20 -68.02 28.20
C HIS A 255 1.12 -69.20 28.56
N GLN A 256 2.43 -69.08 28.32
CA GLN A 256 3.44 -69.36 29.35
C GLN A 256 4.84 -68.82 28.98
N GLN A 257 5.77 -68.93 29.91
CA GLN A 257 7.09 -68.30 29.89
C GLN A 257 8.22 -69.32 29.67
N GLN A 258 9.46 -68.81 29.70
CA GLN A 258 10.73 -69.46 30.06
C GLN A 258 11.62 -70.07 28.95
N GLN A 259 12.78 -69.40 28.82
CA GLN A 259 14.15 -69.96 28.83
C GLN A 259 14.72 -70.70 27.59
N GLN A 260 15.79 -70.08 27.04
CA GLN A 260 17.12 -70.66 26.72
C GLN A 260 17.19 -71.84 25.71
N GLN A 261 18.15 -71.96 24.77
CA GLN A 261 19.37 -71.26 24.33
C GLN A 261 19.76 -71.88 22.94
N PRO A 262 20.92 -71.65 22.27
CA PRO A 262 21.80 -70.48 22.19
C PRO A 262 22.15 -70.01 20.73
N TYR A 263 22.84 -68.88 20.67
CA TYR A 263 23.37 -68.09 19.54
C TYR A 263 23.87 -68.74 18.23
N ARG A 264 23.64 -68.04 17.11
CA ARG A 264 24.71 -67.67 16.15
C ARG A 264 24.43 -66.39 15.34
N ILE A 265 24.41 -65.22 16.00
CA ILE A 265 24.39 -63.89 15.35
C ILE A 265 25.44 -63.00 16.01
N SER A 266 26.50 -62.64 15.27
CA SER A 266 27.64 -61.87 15.81
C SER A 266 28.11 -60.72 14.91
N VAL A 267 27.23 -60.20 14.04
CA VAL A 267 27.57 -59.16 13.04
C VAL A 267 26.78 -57.86 13.22
N LEU A 268 25.55 -57.91 13.76
CA LEU A 268 24.71 -56.71 13.94
C LEU A 268 25.28 -55.61 14.88
N PRO A 269 25.93 -55.89 16.04
CA PRO A 269 26.29 -54.82 16.97
C PRO A 269 27.36 -53.86 16.42
N GLY A 270 28.27 -54.33 15.55
CA GLY A 270 29.30 -53.49 14.94
C GLY A 270 28.72 -52.39 14.04
N ILE A 271 27.67 -52.72 13.28
CA ILE A 271 26.99 -51.76 12.39
C ILE A 271 26.28 -50.68 13.23
N GLY A 272 25.60 -51.07 14.32
CA GLY A 272 24.94 -50.14 15.23
C GLY A 272 25.91 -49.13 15.85
N ILE A 273 27.07 -49.60 16.32
CA ILE A 273 28.12 -48.73 16.88
C ILE A 273 28.65 -47.76 15.81
N GLY A 274 28.89 -48.23 14.58
CA GLY A 274 29.33 -47.38 13.47
C GLY A 274 28.34 -46.24 13.14
N VAL A 275 27.04 -46.56 13.06
CA VAL A 275 25.98 -45.55 12.81
C VAL A 275 25.90 -44.53 13.95
N ILE A 276 26.01 -44.96 15.22
CA ILE A 276 25.99 -44.06 16.38
C ILE A 276 27.19 -43.11 16.36
N LEU A 277 28.40 -43.61 16.05
CA LEU A 277 29.61 -42.79 15.96
C LEU A 277 29.52 -41.76 14.83
N ILE A 278 28.98 -42.14 13.67
CA ILE A 278 28.73 -41.21 12.55
C ILE A 278 27.70 -40.14 12.95
N ALA A 279 26.60 -40.50 13.61
CA ALA A 279 25.58 -39.57 14.08
C ALA A 279 26.14 -38.56 15.10
N ILE A 280 26.98 -39.01 16.04
CA ILE A 280 27.68 -38.14 17.00
C ILE A 280 28.64 -37.19 16.27
N LEU A 281 29.40 -37.67 15.30
CA LEU A 281 30.34 -36.84 14.53
C LEU A 281 29.62 -35.77 13.70
N LEU A 282 28.48 -36.11 13.08
CA LEU A 282 27.61 -35.15 12.38
C LEU A 282 27.02 -34.10 13.34
N GLN A 283 26.61 -34.48 14.55
CA GLN A 283 26.15 -33.54 15.58
C GLN A 283 27.28 -32.61 16.05
N ILE A 284 28.50 -33.11 16.23
CA ILE A 284 29.67 -32.28 16.56
C ILE A 284 29.95 -31.29 15.42
N VAL A 285 29.94 -31.72 14.16
CA VAL A 285 30.09 -30.83 12.99
C VAL A 285 28.98 -29.78 12.95
N LEU A 286 27.72 -30.14 13.17
CA LEU A 286 26.60 -29.20 13.21
C LEU A 286 26.78 -28.16 14.33
N VAL A 287 27.17 -28.58 15.53
CA VAL A 287 27.46 -27.67 16.66
C VAL A 287 28.66 -26.77 16.36
N VAL A 288 29.70 -27.26 15.68
CA VAL A 288 30.85 -26.45 15.24
C VAL A 288 30.45 -25.44 14.16
N LEU A 289 29.62 -25.81 13.18
CA LEU A 289 29.10 -24.90 12.15
C LEU A 289 28.20 -23.82 12.76
N ILE A 290 27.31 -24.18 13.69
CA ILE A 290 26.49 -23.23 14.45
C ILE A 290 27.38 -22.29 15.27
N ARG A 291 28.38 -22.81 16.00
CA ARG A 291 29.32 -21.98 16.79
C ARG A 291 30.19 -21.09 15.92
N ARG A 292 30.58 -21.54 14.72
CA ARG A 292 31.31 -20.75 13.73
C ARG A 292 30.44 -19.60 13.21
N LYS A 293 29.22 -19.88 12.73
CA LYS A 293 28.31 -18.85 12.24
C LYS A 293 27.89 -17.86 13.32
N ASN A 294 27.77 -18.32 14.57
CA ASN A 294 27.49 -17.47 15.74
C ASN A 294 28.74 -16.70 16.25
N ARG A 295 29.95 -17.08 15.84
CA ARG A 295 31.16 -16.25 15.97
C ARG A 295 31.26 -15.22 14.83
N GLU A 296 30.95 -15.62 13.60
CA GLU A 296 30.90 -14.72 12.44
C GLU A 296 29.87 -13.59 12.67
N LEU A 297 28.69 -13.91 13.22
CA LEU A 297 27.70 -12.92 13.66
C LEU A 297 28.22 -11.98 14.77
N LYS A 298 28.90 -12.50 15.79
CA LYS A 298 29.45 -11.68 16.90
C LYS A 298 30.65 -10.83 16.50
N ASN A 299 31.41 -11.26 15.50
CA ASN A 299 32.54 -10.49 14.97
C ASN A 299 32.07 -9.35 14.05
N ALA A 300 30.82 -9.37 13.57
CA ALA A 300 30.21 -8.27 12.82
C ALA A 300 29.78 -7.08 13.71
N ASP A 301 29.72 -7.27 15.04
CA ASP A 301 29.38 -6.21 16.02
C ASP A 301 30.58 -5.32 16.43
N LEU A 302 31.75 -5.47 15.78
CA LEU A 302 32.96 -4.67 16.07
C LEU A 302 33.40 -3.83 14.85
N PRO A 303 33.63 -2.51 15.00
CA PRO A 303 33.95 -1.64 13.88
C PRO A 303 35.42 -1.74 13.43
N PRO A 304 35.70 -1.85 12.11
CA PRO A 304 37.05 -1.66 11.57
C PRO A 304 37.55 -0.21 11.77
N GLN A 305 38.86 -0.06 11.95
CA GLN A 305 39.52 1.24 12.06
C GLN A 305 40.06 1.68 10.68
N SER A 306 39.52 2.78 10.14
CA SER A 306 40.17 3.84 9.31
C SER A 306 41.15 3.51 8.14
N PRO A 307 41.28 4.37 7.10
CA PRO A 307 40.42 5.49 6.67
C PRO A 307 40.17 5.55 5.13
N GLU A 308 39.55 6.66 4.70
CA GLU A 308 39.58 7.28 3.35
C GLU A 308 38.68 6.75 2.20
N ASN A 309 37.77 7.67 1.78
CA ASN A 309 37.41 8.04 0.40
C ASN A 309 36.69 7.02 -0.53
N ALA A 310 35.60 7.37 -1.23
CA ALA A 310 34.71 8.56 -1.15
C ALA A 310 33.34 8.27 -1.82
N PHE A 311 32.35 9.15 -1.62
CA PHE A 311 31.04 9.19 -2.30
C PHE A 311 30.21 7.89 -2.34
N HIS A 312 29.31 7.71 -1.37
CA HIS A 312 27.85 7.65 -1.63
C HIS A 312 27.07 7.69 -0.30
N GLN A 313 26.31 8.76 -0.08
CA GLN A 313 25.70 9.08 1.22
C GLN A 313 24.33 8.38 1.42
N GLY A 314 24.33 7.05 1.49
CA GLY A 314 23.16 6.29 1.95
C GLY A 314 22.99 6.45 3.45
N GLN A 315 22.03 7.26 3.89
CA GLN A 315 21.85 7.60 5.31
C GLN A 315 21.37 6.41 6.16
N SER A 316 22.33 5.78 6.85
CA SER A 316 22.05 5.04 8.09
C SER A 316 21.80 6.06 9.21
N TRP A 317 20.54 6.52 9.33
CA TRP A 317 20.12 7.53 10.30
C TRP A 317 20.35 7.07 11.75
N ARG A 318 21.45 7.51 12.37
CA ARG A 318 21.59 7.48 13.82
C ARG A 318 20.86 8.70 14.40
N CYS A 319 20.02 8.50 15.41
CA CYS A 319 19.52 9.59 16.25
C CYS A 319 20.71 10.49 16.67
N PRO A 320 20.64 11.83 16.49
CA PRO A 320 21.74 12.71 16.89
C PRO A 320 22.03 12.62 18.40
N GLU A 321 23.22 12.16 18.77
CA GLU A 321 23.65 12.10 20.18
C GLU A 321 24.05 13.47 20.76
N GLY A 322 24.23 14.46 19.87
CA GLY A 322 24.50 15.85 20.23
C GLY A 322 23.32 16.52 20.94
N GLN A 323 23.60 17.63 21.63
CA GLN A 323 22.59 18.41 22.34
C GLN A 323 21.69 19.13 21.32
N SER A 324 20.52 18.56 21.02
CA SER A 324 19.44 19.32 20.39
C SER A 324 18.95 20.38 21.40
N PRO A 325 19.04 21.69 21.09
CA PRO A 325 18.70 22.75 22.05
C PRO A 325 17.18 22.88 22.30
N MET A 326 16.38 22.02 21.67
CA MET A 326 14.92 22.16 21.60
C MET A 326 14.15 21.23 22.56
N PHE A 327 14.81 20.20 23.11
CA PHE A 327 14.16 19.18 23.94
C PHE A 327 14.99 18.79 25.16
N GLN A 328 14.32 18.61 26.30
CA GLN A 328 14.99 18.19 27.54
C GLN A 328 15.42 16.71 27.44
N ARG A 329 16.71 16.45 27.64
CA ARG A 329 17.24 15.08 27.75
C ARG A 329 17.14 14.62 29.21
N TYR A 330 16.13 13.81 29.49
CA TYR A 330 15.93 13.18 30.80
C TYR A 330 16.85 11.97 30.98
N SER A 331 17.27 11.70 32.22
CA SER A 331 18.03 10.48 32.55
C SER A 331 17.11 9.28 32.82
N TYR A 332 17.63 8.05 32.69
CA TYR A 332 16.84 6.85 33.03
C TYR A 332 16.41 6.89 34.51
N LYS A 333 17.31 7.28 35.42
CA LYS A 333 17.08 7.33 36.87
C LYS A 333 15.99 8.32 37.25
N GLU A 334 15.99 9.49 36.61
CA GLU A 334 14.99 10.54 36.77
C GLU A 334 13.62 10.10 36.25
N THR A 335 13.56 9.57 35.01
CA THR A 335 12.31 9.09 34.41
C THR A 335 11.72 7.91 35.19
N THR A 336 12.57 7.00 35.68
CA THR A 336 12.16 5.87 36.54
C THR A 336 11.62 6.36 37.89
N ARG A 337 12.21 7.41 38.48
CA ARG A 337 11.67 8.04 39.70
C ARG A 337 10.32 8.70 39.42
N ALA A 338 10.23 9.50 38.36
CA ALA A 338 9.04 10.28 38.03
C ALA A 338 7.81 9.41 37.70
N THR A 339 8.03 8.24 37.07
CA THR A 339 6.99 7.22 36.82
C THR A 339 6.72 6.30 38.01
N ASN A 340 7.33 6.55 39.17
CA ASN A 340 7.34 5.68 40.35
C ASN A 340 7.60 4.20 39.97
N ASN A 341 8.79 3.94 39.42
CA ASN A 341 9.23 2.66 38.88
C ASN A 341 8.27 2.07 37.81
N PHE A 342 7.74 2.92 36.92
CA PHE A 342 6.81 2.51 35.86
C PHE A 342 5.51 1.85 36.40
N SER A 343 5.01 2.31 37.54
CA SER A 343 3.83 1.69 38.21
C SER A 343 2.48 2.07 37.59
N THR A 344 2.31 3.31 37.14
CA THR A 344 1.03 3.82 36.64
C THR A 344 0.98 3.80 35.11
N VAL A 345 0.52 2.69 34.53
CA VAL A 345 0.26 2.58 33.08
C VAL A 345 -1.00 3.41 32.73
N ILE A 346 -0.87 4.27 31.71
CA ILE A 346 -1.98 5.06 31.15
C ILE A 346 -2.29 4.72 29.68
N GLY A 347 -1.45 3.93 29.02
CA GLY A 347 -1.70 3.44 27.67
C GLY A 347 -0.75 2.30 27.31
N LYS A 348 -1.16 1.44 26.36
CA LYS A 348 -0.31 0.37 25.82
C LYS A 348 -0.71 0.03 24.39
N GLY A 349 0.26 -0.06 23.48
CA GLY A 349 0.03 -0.32 22.07
C GLY A 349 1.25 -0.95 21.37
N GLY A 350 1.21 -1.04 20.04
CA GLY A 350 2.31 -1.61 19.24
C GLY A 350 3.62 -0.85 19.39
N PHE A 351 3.56 0.45 19.66
CA PHE A 351 4.70 1.36 19.83
C PHE A 351 5.19 1.48 21.28
N GLY A 352 4.76 0.58 22.17
CA GLY A 352 5.22 0.49 23.56
C GLY A 352 4.17 0.77 24.62
N THR A 353 4.64 0.95 25.86
CA THR A 353 3.80 1.19 27.04
C THR A 353 3.98 2.64 27.53
N VAL A 354 2.88 3.33 27.82
CA VAL A 354 2.85 4.73 28.27
C VAL A 354 2.52 4.80 29.75
N TYR A 355 3.29 5.57 30.51
CA TYR A 355 3.17 5.71 31.96
C TYR A 355 2.90 7.17 32.35
N LYS A 356 2.14 7.40 33.42
CA LYS A 356 2.05 8.73 34.04
C LYS A 356 3.35 9.00 34.80
N ALA A 357 3.88 10.22 34.66
CA ALA A 357 5.04 10.69 35.38
C ALA A 357 4.75 12.01 36.10
N GLN A 358 5.36 12.19 37.27
CA GLN A 358 5.43 13.46 38.00
C GLN A 358 6.90 13.73 38.33
N PHE A 359 7.47 14.79 37.77
CA PHE A 359 8.85 15.18 37.99
C PHE A 359 9.03 15.98 39.30
N SER A 360 10.28 16.20 39.72
CA SER A 360 10.60 16.85 41.00
C SER A 360 10.34 18.36 41.04
N ASP A 361 10.05 18.98 39.90
CA ASP A 361 9.49 20.34 39.78
C ASP A 361 7.96 20.37 39.96
N GLY A 362 7.33 19.20 40.16
CA GLY A 362 5.88 19.03 40.24
C GLY A 362 5.21 18.80 38.88
N SER A 363 5.93 18.91 37.77
CA SER A 363 5.34 18.84 36.42
C SER A 363 4.87 17.42 36.08
N ILE A 364 3.69 17.32 35.44
CA ILE A 364 3.09 16.05 35.02
C ILE A 364 3.36 15.82 33.53
N ALA A 365 3.63 14.56 33.17
CA ALA A 365 3.96 14.14 31.82
C ALA A 365 3.46 12.72 31.51
N ALA A 366 3.39 12.39 30.22
CA ALA A 366 3.20 11.02 29.74
C ALA A 366 4.54 10.48 29.20
N VAL A 367 4.99 9.33 29.69
CA VAL A 367 6.27 8.70 29.31
C VAL A 367 5.99 7.45 28.49
N LYS A 368 6.21 7.52 27.17
CA LYS A 368 6.14 6.39 26.23
C LYS A 368 7.48 5.65 26.26
N ARG A 369 7.49 4.42 26.78
CA ARG A 369 8.65 3.52 26.78
C ARG A 369 8.53 2.52 25.64
N MET A 370 9.55 2.46 24.78
CA MET A 370 9.57 1.51 23.67
C MET A 370 9.81 0.09 24.21
N ASP A 371 8.81 -0.79 24.11
CA ASP A 371 8.81 -2.13 24.76
C ASP A 371 9.96 -3.06 24.27
N LYS A 372 10.54 -2.81 23.08
CA LYS A 372 11.64 -3.60 22.48
C LYS A 372 12.55 -2.74 21.63
N VAL A 373 13.87 -2.98 21.71
CA VAL A 373 14.84 -2.50 20.70
C VAL A 373 14.78 -3.43 19.48
N SER A 374 13.80 -3.21 18.61
CA SER A 374 13.83 -3.70 17.23
C SER A 374 14.27 -2.56 16.30
N ARG A 375 14.82 -2.88 15.12
CA ARG A 375 15.23 -1.84 14.16
C ARG A 375 14.05 -0.94 13.77
N GLN A 376 12.86 -1.50 13.62
CA GLN A 376 11.63 -0.74 13.37
C GLN A 376 11.24 0.19 14.53
N ALA A 377 11.32 -0.27 15.78
CA ALA A 377 10.99 0.57 16.94
C ALA A 377 12.00 1.72 17.13
N GLU A 378 13.26 1.53 16.72
CA GLU A 378 14.28 2.58 16.71
C GLU A 378 14.12 3.55 15.52
N GLU A 379 13.76 3.06 14.33
CA GLU A 379 13.31 3.89 13.19
C GLU A 379 12.11 4.77 13.58
N GLU A 380 11.11 4.20 14.25
CA GLU A 380 9.88 4.89 14.66
C GLU A 380 10.14 5.88 15.80
N PHE A 381 11.00 5.54 16.77
CA PHE A 381 11.45 6.45 17.82
C PHE A 381 12.23 7.66 17.27
N CYS A 382 13.25 7.43 16.42
CA CYS A 382 14.04 8.54 15.86
C CYS A 382 13.19 9.43 14.95
N ARG A 383 12.26 8.85 14.16
CA ARG A 383 11.32 9.62 13.33
C ARG A 383 10.36 10.46 14.17
N GLU A 384 9.73 9.88 15.19
CA GLU A 384 8.79 10.61 16.06
C GLU A 384 9.48 11.78 16.77
N MET A 385 10.73 11.57 17.24
CA MET A 385 11.56 12.63 17.82
C MET A 385 11.93 13.72 16.80
N GLU A 386 12.34 13.36 15.57
CA GLU A 386 12.71 14.34 14.53
C GLU A 386 11.51 15.15 14.03
N LEU A 387 10.37 14.49 13.82
CA LEU A 387 9.15 15.16 13.38
C LEU A 387 8.62 16.10 14.48
N LEU A 388 8.48 15.63 15.71
CA LEU A 388 7.96 16.48 16.79
C LEU A 388 8.89 17.65 17.13
N ALA A 389 10.20 17.56 16.88
CA ALA A 389 11.10 18.73 16.95
C ALA A 389 10.69 19.88 16.01
N ARG A 390 9.93 19.58 14.94
CA ARG A 390 9.54 20.52 13.89
C ARG A 390 8.04 20.84 13.88
N LEU A 391 7.23 20.16 14.69
CA LEU A 391 5.77 20.25 14.68
C LEU A 391 5.24 20.95 15.93
N HIS A 392 4.79 22.20 15.78
CA HIS A 392 4.30 23.02 16.87
C HIS A 392 2.91 23.57 16.52
N HIS A 393 1.85 22.90 16.99
CA HIS A 393 0.47 23.25 16.69
C HIS A 393 -0.46 22.83 17.85
N ARG A 394 -1.47 23.65 18.16
CA ARG A 394 -2.30 23.49 19.36
C ARG A 394 -3.09 22.16 19.43
N HIS A 395 -3.37 21.55 18.28
CA HIS A 395 -4.08 20.28 18.14
C HIS A 395 -3.13 19.10 17.86
N LEU A 396 -1.84 19.22 18.17
CA LEU A 396 -0.86 18.13 18.18
C LEU A 396 -0.30 17.95 19.59
N VAL A 397 -0.07 16.70 20.01
CA VAL A 397 0.48 16.42 21.35
C VAL A 397 1.96 16.78 21.39
N ASN A 398 2.31 17.70 22.30
CA ASN A 398 3.66 18.25 22.40
C ASN A 398 4.66 17.28 23.07
N LEU A 399 5.85 17.16 22.48
CA LEU A 399 6.97 16.42 23.08
C LEU A 399 7.76 17.36 24.00
N LYS A 400 7.81 17.06 25.29
CA LYS A 400 8.63 17.79 26.28
C LYS A 400 10.11 17.38 26.23
N GLY A 401 10.38 16.13 25.88
CA GLY A 401 11.75 15.64 25.76
C GLY A 401 11.88 14.13 25.58
N PHE A 402 13.08 13.61 25.82
CA PHE A 402 13.43 12.22 25.54
C PHE A 402 14.46 11.65 26.52
N CYS A 403 14.56 10.32 26.58
CA CYS A 403 15.65 9.60 27.22
C CYS A 403 16.24 8.58 26.25
N ILE A 404 17.56 8.65 26.04
CA ILE A 404 18.36 7.67 25.30
C ILE A 404 19.50 7.25 26.22
N GLU A 405 19.39 6.05 26.79
CA GLU A 405 20.39 5.49 27.71
C GLU A 405 20.49 3.97 27.51
N ARG A 406 21.66 3.49 27.06
CA ARG A 406 21.89 2.06 26.71
C ARG A 406 20.83 1.55 25.71
N LYS A 407 19.98 0.60 26.15
CA LYS A 407 18.88 0.01 25.37
C LYS A 407 17.50 0.63 25.67
N GLU A 408 17.43 1.57 26.61
CA GLU A 408 16.19 2.26 26.94
C GLU A 408 15.99 3.44 25.99
N ARG A 409 14.73 3.64 25.60
CA ARG A 409 14.26 4.69 24.69
C ARG A 409 12.92 5.19 25.25
N PHE A 410 12.90 6.41 25.77
CA PHE A 410 11.67 7.05 26.27
C PHE A 410 11.39 8.34 25.52
N LEU A 411 10.12 8.58 25.21
CA LEU A 411 9.62 9.88 24.75
C LEU A 411 8.70 10.43 25.84
N VAL A 412 8.91 11.71 26.20
CA VAL A 412 8.25 12.39 27.31
C VAL A 412 7.38 13.49 26.74
N TYR A 413 6.07 13.35 26.87
CA TYR A 413 5.06 14.25 26.31
C TYR A 413 4.41 15.10 27.39
N GLU A 414 3.62 16.10 26.98
CA GLU A 414 2.55 16.58 27.84
C GLU A 414 1.61 15.44 28.28
N TYR A 415 1.03 15.60 29.47
CA TYR A 415 -0.03 14.71 29.95
C TYR A 415 -1.36 15.21 29.38
N MET A 416 -2.32 14.30 29.23
CA MET A 416 -3.62 14.55 28.62
C MET A 416 -4.67 14.02 29.60
N GLU A 417 -5.27 14.92 30.38
CA GLU A 417 -6.00 14.59 31.60
C GLU A 417 -7.22 13.71 31.35
N ASN A 418 -7.89 13.92 30.22
CA ASN A 418 -9.06 13.15 29.81
C ASN A 418 -8.72 11.90 28.98
N GLY A 419 -7.45 11.55 28.78
CA GLY A 419 -7.06 10.29 28.11
C GLY A 419 -7.33 10.28 26.60
N SER A 420 -7.75 9.13 26.05
CA SER A 420 -8.01 8.98 24.60
C SER A 420 -9.50 9.03 24.25
N LEU A 421 -9.84 9.58 23.08
CA LEU A 421 -11.20 9.62 22.56
C LEU A 421 -11.84 8.22 22.48
N LYS A 422 -11.05 7.19 22.14
CA LYS A 422 -11.47 5.78 22.14
C LYS A 422 -12.09 5.36 23.47
N ASP A 423 -11.57 5.85 24.58
CA ASP A 423 -12.05 5.45 25.91
C ASP A 423 -13.39 6.15 26.22
N HIS A 424 -13.55 7.42 25.85
CA HIS A 424 -14.82 8.15 25.96
C HIS A 424 -15.94 7.63 25.06
N LEU A 425 -15.60 7.05 23.90
CA LEU A 425 -16.56 6.42 22.99
C LEU A 425 -16.90 4.97 23.38
N HIS A 426 -15.93 4.21 23.94
CA HIS A 426 -16.04 2.75 23.97
C HIS A 426 -15.65 2.06 25.29
N SER A 427 -15.42 2.78 26.38
CA SER A 427 -15.13 2.22 27.70
C SER A 427 -16.27 2.48 28.68
N SER A 428 -16.78 1.43 29.32
CA SER A 428 -17.86 1.52 30.29
C SER A 428 -17.44 2.27 31.56
N GLY A 429 -18.32 3.13 32.08
CA GLY A 429 -18.09 3.92 33.29
C GLY A 429 -17.53 5.32 33.07
N ILE A 430 -17.13 5.66 31.84
CA ILE A 430 -16.81 7.04 31.43
C ILE A 430 -18.11 7.73 30.98
N LYS A 431 -18.25 9.03 31.26
CA LYS A 431 -19.39 9.83 30.81
C LYS A 431 -19.28 10.06 29.29
N ALA A 432 -20.31 9.67 28.54
CA ALA A 432 -20.36 9.88 27.09
C ALA A 432 -20.25 11.38 26.72
N LEU A 433 -19.49 11.66 25.66
CA LEU A 433 -19.29 13.01 25.13
C LEU A 433 -20.57 13.56 24.50
N SER A 434 -20.87 14.84 24.76
CA SER A 434 -21.99 15.56 24.14
C SER A 434 -21.78 15.71 22.62
N TRP A 435 -22.86 15.91 21.87
CA TRP A 435 -22.80 16.13 20.42
C TRP A 435 -21.86 17.30 20.05
N GLN A 436 -21.99 18.43 20.74
CA GLN A 436 -21.17 19.62 20.52
C GLN A 436 -19.69 19.35 20.85
N THR A 437 -19.39 18.59 21.90
CA THR A 437 -18.01 18.15 22.21
C THR A 437 -17.45 17.27 21.09
N ARG A 438 -18.26 16.35 20.54
CA ARG A 438 -17.83 15.47 19.42
C ARG A 438 -17.57 16.26 18.14
N LEU A 439 -18.38 17.27 17.83
CA LEU A 439 -18.13 18.18 16.70
C LEU A 439 -16.87 19.03 16.91
N GLN A 440 -16.63 19.55 18.12
CA GLN A 440 -15.39 20.27 18.42
C GLN A 440 -14.16 19.38 18.20
N ILE A 441 -14.19 18.14 18.72
CA ILE A 441 -13.12 17.15 18.52
C ILE A 441 -12.92 16.84 17.02
N ALA A 442 -13.99 16.77 16.21
CA ALA A 442 -13.89 16.59 14.76
C ALA A 442 -13.24 17.79 14.06
N MET A 443 -13.51 19.02 14.50
CA MET A 443 -12.87 20.24 13.96
C MET A 443 -11.41 20.37 14.39
N ASP A 444 -11.11 20.10 15.66
CA ASP A 444 -9.75 20.10 16.22
C ASP A 444 -8.81 19.15 15.44
N VAL A 445 -9.27 17.92 15.16
CA VAL A 445 -8.49 16.94 14.37
C VAL A 445 -8.39 17.35 12.90
N ALA A 446 -9.39 18.04 12.34
CA ALA A 446 -9.30 18.60 11.00
C ALA A 446 -8.28 19.76 10.91
N ASN A 447 -8.23 20.64 11.92
CA ASN A 447 -7.21 21.68 12.05
C ASN A 447 -5.80 21.07 12.19
N ALA A 448 -5.66 19.99 12.97
CA ALA A 448 -4.40 19.23 13.08
C ALA A 448 -3.94 18.68 11.73
N LEU A 449 -4.84 18.09 10.96
CA LEU A 449 -4.55 17.58 9.61
C LEU A 449 -4.25 18.71 8.62
N GLU A 450 -4.90 19.87 8.71
CA GLU A 450 -4.58 21.01 7.84
C GLU A 450 -3.14 21.51 8.07
N TYR A 451 -2.73 21.61 9.34
CA TYR A 451 -1.35 21.94 9.70
C TYR A 451 -0.35 20.97 9.06
N LEU A 452 -0.60 19.66 9.15
CA LEU A 452 0.27 18.63 8.57
C LEU A 452 0.27 18.62 7.03
N HIS A 453 -0.89 18.82 6.40
CA HIS A 453 -1.06 18.72 4.94
C HIS A 453 -0.64 19.99 4.19
N PHE A 454 -0.79 21.19 4.77
CA PHE A 454 -0.64 22.46 4.06
C PHE A 454 0.37 23.45 4.66
N PHE A 455 0.70 23.35 5.95
CA PHE A 455 1.62 24.31 6.60
C PHE A 455 3.00 23.70 6.92
N CYS A 456 3.11 22.38 6.92
CA CYS A 456 4.39 21.68 7.03
C CYS A 456 5.13 21.67 5.68
N ASN A 457 6.46 21.89 5.71
CA ASN A 457 7.32 21.77 4.53
C ASN A 457 8.45 20.73 4.78
N PRO A 458 8.49 19.62 4.04
CA PRO A 458 7.46 19.15 3.10
C PRO A 458 6.14 18.78 3.80
N PRO A 459 5.02 18.66 3.06
CA PRO A 459 3.75 18.13 3.58
C PRO A 459 3.91 16.75 4.23
N LEU A 460 3.14 16.50 5.28
CA LEU A 460 3.20 15.28 6.11
C LEU A 460 1.86 14.54 6.13
N CYS A 461 1.88 13.25 5.81
CA CYS A 461 0.76 12.35 6.13
C CYS A 461 0.95 11.77 7.54
N HIS A 462 -0.09 11.73 8.36
CA HIS A 462 -0.07 11.12 9.70
C HIS A 462 -0.17 9.59 9.65
N ARG A 463 -0.97 9.05 8.70
CA ARG A 463 -1.11 7.63 8.33
C ARG A 463 -1.76 6.71 9.38
N ASP A 464 -1.88 7.14 10.64
CA ASP A 464 -2.51 6.36 11.71
C ASP A 464 -3.51 7.19 12.55
N ILE A 465 -4.35 7.98 11.86
CA ILE A 465 -5.49 8.71 12.45
C ILE A 465 -6.57 7.71 12.89
N LYS A 466 -6.88 7.69 14.19
CA LYS A 466 -7.83 6.77 14.85
C LYS A 466 -8.16 7.26 16.26
N SER A 467 -9.29 6.83 16.84
CA SER A 467 -9.75 7.31 18.16
C SER A 467 -8.79 7.06 19.33
N SER A 468 -7.87 6.09 19.26
CA SER A 468 -6.85 5.89 20.31
C SER A 468 -5.69 6.89 20.24
N ASN A 469 -5.51 7.55 19.11
CA ASN A 469 -4.41 8.50 18.86
C ASN A 469 -4.91 9.95 18.84
N ILE A 470 -6.19 10.16 19.14
CA ILE A 470 -6.76 11.45 19.51
C ILE A 470 -6.82 11.49 21.04
N LEU A 471 -6.01 12.34 21.65
CA LEU A 471 -5.98 12.54 23.10
C LEU A 471 -6.69 13.84 23.47
N LEU A 472 -7.27 13.90 24.67
CA LEU A 472 -8.09 15.00 25.17
C LEU A 472 -7.45 15.62 26.42
N ASP A 473 -7.22 16.93 26.39
CA ASP A 473 -6.69 17.66 27.55
C ASP A 473 -7.76 17.91 28.61
N GLU A 474 -7.40 18.54 29.72
CA GLU A 474 -8.32 18.99 30.79
C GLU A 474 -9.61 19.68 30.28
N ASN A 475 -9.54 20.41 29.17
CA ASN A 475 -10.66 21.18 28.60
C ASN A 475 -11.37 20.44 27.44
N PHE A 476 -11.07 19.15 27.23
CA PHE A 476 -11.56 18.32 26.11
C PHE A 476 -11.11 18.80 24.72
N VAL A 477 -10.08 19.65 24.62
CA VAL A 477 -9.48 20.00 23.33
C VAL A 477 -8.74 18.79 22.79
N ALA A 478 -8.99 18.45 21.52
CA ALA A 478 -8.38 17.28 20.90
C ALA A 478 -6.99 17.58 20.37
N LYS A 479 -6.07 16.64 20.61
CA LYS A 479 -4.71 16.64 20.08
C LYS A 479 -4.37 15.30 19.43
N VAL A 480 -3.81 15.35 18.22
CA VAL A 480 -3.31 14.16 17.50
C VAL A 480 -1.94 13.74 18.04
N ALA A 481 -1.74 12.45 18.24
CA ALA A 481 -0.52 11.84 18.80
C ALA A 481 -0.02 10.66 17.95
N ASP A 482 1.18 10.16 18.30
CA ASP A 482 1.78 8.91 17.80
C ASP A 482 2.28 8.99 16.34
N PHE A 483 3.32 9.80 16.14
CA PHE A 483 3.88 10.16 14.82
C PHE A 483 4.85 9.12 14.24
N GLY A 484 5.06 7.98 14.91
CA GLY A 484 6.01 6.95 14.47
C GLY A 484 5.79 6.43 13.04
N LEU A 485 4.53 6.39 12.58
CA LEU A 485 4.18 5.95 11.21
C LEU A 485 4.11 7.07 10.16
N ALA A 486 4.18 8.34 10.57
CA ALA A 486 3.99 9.50 9.70
C ALA A 486 5.04 9.57 8.57
N HIS A 487 4.71 10.25 7.48
CA HIS A 487 5.55 10.29 6.28
C HIS A 487 5.56 11.66 5.60
N ALA A 488 6.78 12.18 5.36
CA ALA A 488 7.04 13.39 4.60
C ALA A 488 6.94 13.12 3.09
N SER A 489 6.34 14.05 2.34
CA SER A 489 6.41 14.00 0.88
C SER A 489 7.85 14.25 0.39
N ARG A 490 8.29 13.50 -0.63
CA ARG A 490 9.72 13.42 -1.00
C ARG A 490 10.26 14.61 -1.80
N THR A 491 9.39 15.45 -2.34
CA THR A 491 9.73 16.42 -3.41
C THR A 491 9.51 17.89 -3.04
N GLY A 492 9.02 18.19 -1.84
CA GLY A 492 8.84 19.58 -1.37
C GLY A 492 7.78 20.40 -2.14
N ALA A 493 7.01 19.74 -3.02
CA ALA A 493 5.92 20.36 -3.77
C ALA A 493 4.68 20.57 -2.89
N ILE A 494 3.81 21.51 -3.31
CA ILE A 494 2.56 21.87 -2.63
C ILE A 494 1.48 20.77 -2.76
N LYS A 495 1.73 19.72 -3.55
CA LYS A 495 0.90 18.50 -3.64
C LYS A 495 1.67 17.32 -3.06
N PHE A 496 1.01 16.48 -2.27
CA PHE A 496 1.62 15.25 -1.76
C PHE A 496 1.73 14.22 -2.90
N GLU A 497 2.92 14.09 -3.49
CA GLU A 497 3.14 13.10 -4.54
C GLU A 497 3.01 11.67 -3.98
N ALA A 498 2.21 10.85 -4.65
CA ALA A 498 1.98 9.44 -4.31
C ALA A 498 3.29 8.66 -4.08
N VAL A 499 3.50 8.20 -2.84
CA VAL A 499 4.72 7.47 -2.42
C VAL A 499 4.44 5.99 -2.19
N ASN A 500 5.11 5.12 -2.96
CA ASN A 500 5.21 3.69 -2.67
C ASN A 500 5.82 3.46 -1.28
N THR A 501 5.08 2.85 -0.37
CA THR A 501 5.54 2.50 0.99
C THR A 501 5.06 1.11 1.40
N ASP A 502 5.76 0.44 2.32
CA ASP A 502 5.20 -0.72 3.02
C ASP A 502 3.81 -0.35 3.57
N ILE A 503 2.81 -1.22 3.43
CA ILE A 503 1.48 -0.94 3.99
C ILE A 503 1.60 -0.91 5.53
N ARG A 504 1.36 0.26 6.14
CA ARG A 504 1.32 0.46 7.60
C ARG A 504 0.15 1.39 7.95
N GLY A 505 -0.53 1.08 9.06
CA GLY A 505 -1.69 1.80 9.58
C GLY A 505 -2.62 0.84 10.34
N THR A 506 -3.63 1.36 11.04
CA THR A 506 -4.54 0.52 11.85
C THR A 506 -5.72 -0.04 11.04
N PRO A 507 -5.96 -1.38 11.07
CA PRO A 507 -7.15 -1.99 10.47
C PRO A 507 -8.45 -1.33 10.97
N GLY A 508 -9.36 -1.01 10.04
CA GLY A 508 -10.56 -0.22 10.29
C GLY A 508 -10.48 1.16 9.65
N TYR A 509 -9.36 1.86 9.88
CA TYR A 509 -9.12 3.23 9.43
C TYR A 509 -8.32 3.30 8.12
N MET A 510 -7.51 2.27 7.80
CA MET A 510 -6.69 2.24 6.58
C MET A 510 -7.52 2.46 5.30
N ASP A 511 -7.03 3.39 4.49
CA ASP A 511 -7.54 3.73 3.16
C ASP A 511 -7.51 2.51 2.19
N PRO A 512 -8.66 2.13 1.59
CA PRO A 512 -8.76 0.99 0.67
C PRO A 512 -8.09 1.22 -0.69
N GLU A 513 -7.78 2.45 -1.08
CA GLU A 513 -6.94 2.73 -2.23
C GLU A 513 -5.47 2.47 -1.88
N TYR A 514 -4.96 3.12 -0.82
CA TYR A 514 -3.59 2.92 -0.31
C TYR A 514 -3.24 1.44 -0.07
N VAL A 515 -4.15 0.66 0.53
CA VAL A 515 -3.95 -0.78 0.78
C VAL A 515 -3.79 -1.60 -0.52
N VAL A 516 -4.27 -1.08 -1.66
CA VAL A 516 -4.17 -1.75 -2.97
C VAL A 516 -3.06 -1.18 -3.84
N THR A 517 -2.89 0.15 -3.90
CA THR A 517 -1.87 0.83 -4.73
C THR A 517 -0.49 0.82 -4.06
N GLN A 518 -0.44 0.76 -2.73
CA GLN A 518 0.74 1.06 -1.89
C GLN A 518 1.21 2.52 -1.96
N GLU A 519 0.47 3.38 -2.66
CA GLU A 519 0.74 4.81 -2.83
C GLU A 519 0.08 5.60 -1.70
N LEU A 520 0.89 6.09 -0.76
CA LEU A 520 0.44 6.98 0.32
C LEU A 520 0.22 8.39 -0.23
N THR A 521 -0.93 8.99 0.11
CA THR A 521 -1.32 10.38 -0.22
C THR A 521 -2.00 11.05 0.97
N GLU A 522 -2.18 12.37 0.93
CA GLU A 522 -2.92 13.11 1.96
C GLU A 522 -4.38 12.62 2.06
N LYS A 523 -4.93 12.14 0.93
CA LYS A 523 -6.27 11.53 0.85
C LYS A 523 -6.43 10.25 1.68
N SER A 524 -5.33 9.61 2.10
CA SER A 524 -5.37 8.45 3.00
C SER A 524 -5.63 8.86 4.46
N ASP A 525 -5.14 10.03 4.88
CA ASP A 525 -5.55 10.64 6.15
C ASP A 525 -7.01 11.11 6.09
N ILE A 526 -7.46 11.66 4.95
CA ILE A 526 -8.87 12.09 4.78
C ILE A 526 -9.83 10.90 4.93
N TYR A 527 -9.49 9.72 4.40
CA TYR A 527 -10.29 8.52 4.60
C TYR A 527 -10.31 8.11 6.08
N SER A 528 -9.15 8.09 6.73
CA SER A 528 -9.00 7.76 8.16
C SER A 528 -9.79 8.71 9.05
N TYR A 529 -9.81 10.01 8.71
CA TYR A 529 -10.64 11.04 9.33
C TYR A 529 -12.15 10.79 9.10
N GLY A 530 -12.55 10.37 7.90
CA GLY A 530 -13.94 9.99 7.61
C GLY A 530 -14.41 8.81 8.47
N VAL A 531 -13.54 7.83 8.73
CA VAL A 531 -13.82 6.73 9.67
C VAL A 531 -13.95 7.24 11.11
N LEU A 532 -13.06 8.14 11.54
CA LEU A 532 -13.09 8.76 12.87
C LEU A 532 -14.38 9.59 13.11
N LEU A 533 -14.81 10.37 12.11
CA LEU A 533 -16.05 11.15 12.18
C LEU A 533 -17.28 10.24 12.23
N LEU A 534 -17.28 9.13 11.51
CA LEU A 534 -18.32 8.11 11.59
C LEU A 534 -18.33 7.42 12.97
N GLU A 535 -17.16 7.20 13.58
CA GLU A 535 -17.00 6.71 14.95
C GLU A 535 -17.66 7.66 15.97
N LEU A 536 -17.43 8.97 15.81
CA LEU A 536 -18.03 10.02 16.63
C LEU A 536 -19.56 10.09 16.50
N VAL A 537 -20.12 9.93 15.30
CA VAL A 537 -21.57 9.92 15.06
C VAL A 537 -22.24 8.65 15.59
N THR A 538 -21.61 7.48 15.38
CA THR A 538 -22.25 6.17 15.64
C THR A 538 -22.00 5.59 17.02
N GLY A 539 -20.92 6.00 17.71
CA GLY A 539 -20.48 5.35 18.95
C GLY A 539 -20.03 3.89 18.75
N ARG A 540 -19.79 3.46 17.50
CA ARG A 540 -19.39 2.09 17.13
C ARG A 540 -17.91 2.03 16.80
N ARG A 541 -17.26 0.90 17.07
CA ARG A 541 -15.83 0.71 16.78
C ARG A 541 -15.60 0.61 15.27
N ALA A 542 -14.48 1.14 14.77
CA ALA A 542 -14.09 1.09 13.34
C ALA A 542 -14.03 -0.33 12.73
N ILE A 543 -13.82 -1.35 13.57
CA ILE A 543 -14.15 -2.76 13.28
C ILE A 543 -15.03 -3.28 14.41
N GLN A 544 -16.18 -3.86 14.06
CA GLN A 544 -17.07 -4.54 15.00
C GLN A 544 -17.68 -5.76 14.30
N ASP A 545 -17.86 -6.87 15.02
CA ASP A 545 -18.52 -8.09 14.52
C ASP A 545 -17.92 -8.63 13.19
N LYS A 546 -16.61 -8.42 13.01
CA LYS A 546 -15.80 -8.73 11.81
C LYS A 546 -16.15 -7.93 10.53
N ARG A 547 -17.02 -6.93 10.62
CA ARG A 547 -17.36 -5.96 9.55
C ARG A 547 -16.62 -4.63 9.79
N ASN A 548 -16.25 -3.91 8.73
CA ASN A 548 -15.75 -2.54 8.86
C ASN A 548 -16.90 -1.57 9.13
N LEU A 549 -16.66 -0.49 9.87
CA LEU A 549 -17.69 0.50 10.21
C LEU A 549 -18.26 1.22 8.98
N VAL A 550 -17.45 1.51 7.97
CA VAL A 550 -17.90 2.09 6.68
C VAL A 550 -18.70 1.06 5.88
N GLU A 551 -18.24 -0.19 5.83
CA GLU A 551 -18.99 -1.29 5.20
C GLU A 551 -20.37 -1.48 5.84
N TRP A 552 -20.49 -1.32 7.15
CA TRP A 552 -21.77 -1.35 7.88
C TRP A 552 -22.62 -0.11 7.61
N ALA A 553 -22.03 1.08 7.68
CA ALA A 553 -22.75 2.33 7.49
C ALA A 553 -23.22 2.56 6.04
N GLN A 554 -22.60 1.91 5.04
CA GLN A 554 -22.88 2.12 3.62
C GLN A 554 -24.38 1.93 3.25
N GLU A 555 -25.10 1.07 3.95
CA GLU A 555 -26.56 0.87 3.80
C GLU A 555 -27.34 2.17 4.10
N TYR A 556 -26.92 2.92 5.11
CA TYR A 556 -27.53 4.19 5.51
C TYR A 556 -26.95 5.39 4.73
N LEU A 557 -25.63 5.44 4.56
CA LEU A 557 -24.92 6.52 3.85
C LEU A 557 -25.33 6.66 2.37
N SER A 558 -25.86 5.59 1.76
CA SER A 558 -26.33 5.62 0.36
C SER A 558 -27.67 6.35 0.20
N SER A 559 -28.48 6.45 1.25
CA SER A 559 -29.83 7.02 1.19
C SER A 559 -29.79 8.55 1.26
N SER A 560 -30.28 9.23 0.22
CA SER A 560 -30.40 10.71 0.18
C SER A 560 -31.62 11.26 0.93
N GLY A 561 -32.12 10.52 1.95
CA GLY A 561 -33.32 10.85 2.72
C GLY A 561 -32.99 11.24 4.17
N ALA A 562 -33.99 11.11 5.04
CA ALA A 562 -33.79 11.29 6.49
C ALA A 562 -32.75 10.29 7.03
N ILE A 563 -31.87 10.75 7.91
CA ILE A 563 -30.85 9.91 8.54
C ILE A 563 -31.53 9.00 9.58
N PRO A 564 -31.39 7.67 9.48
CA PRO A 564 -32.06 6.75 10.40
C PRO A 564 -31.43 6.83 11.79
N PRO A 565 -32.24 6.80 12.87
CA PRO A 565 -31.74 6.93 14.24
C PRO A 565 -30.75 5.82 14.62
N GLU A 566 -30.81 4.65 13.96
CA GLU A 566 -29.89 3.51 14.11
C GLU A 566 -28.43 3.86 13.75
N LEU A 567 -28.21 4.89 12.92
CA LEU A 567 -26.88 5.41 12.61
C LEU A 567 -26.32 6.28 13.75
N VAL A 568 -27.19 6.88 14.57
CA VAL A 568 -26.80 7.82 15.64
C VAL A 568 -26.64 7.08 16.96
N ASP A 569 -25.51 7.34 17.64
CA ASP A 569 -25.23 6.85 18.99
C ASP A 569 -26.41 7.17 19.96
N PRO A 570 -27.02 6.15 20.59
CA PRO A 570 -28.11 6.34 21.55
C PRO A 570 -27.82 7.36 22.67
N ALA A 571 -26.54 7.54 23.06
CA ALA A 571 -26.15 8.46 24.13
C ALA A 571 -26.27 9.95 23.77
N ILE A 572 -26.33 10.29 22.47
CA ILE A 572 -26.47 11.68 21.99
C ILE A 572 -27.75 11.91 21.18
N ARG A 573 -28.48 10.87 20.78
CA ARG A 573 -29.65 10.95 19.88
C ARG A 573 -30.70 11.99 20.26
N GLY A 574 -30.86 12.31 21.56
CA GLY A 574 -31.79 13.34 22.05
C GLY A 574 -31.24 14.77 22.10
N SER A 575 -29.98 15.00 21.75
CA SER A 575 -29.30 16.31 21.79
C SER A 575 -28.50 16.62 20.51
N VAL A 576 -28.72 15.85 19.45
CA VAL A 576 -28.10 16.05 18.13
C VAL A 576 -28.94 17.02 17.33
N ASP A 577 -28.30 18.06 16.80
CA ASP A 577 -28.91 18.93 15.80
C ASP A 577 -28.97 18.22 14.44
N VAL A 578 -30.11 18.34 13.76
CA VAL A 578 -30.41 17.58 12.53
C VAL A 578 -29.60 18.07 11.34
N ASP A 579 -29.41 19.39 11.18
CA ASP A 579 -28.64 19.96 10.08
C ASP A 579 -27.14 19.73 10.27
N GLN A 580 -26.65 19.81 11.51
CA GLN A 580 -25.29 19.42 11.88
C GLN A 580 -25.04 17.92 11.64
N LEU A 581 -26.02 17.06 11.90
CA LEU A 581 -25.94 15.63 11.62
C LEU A 581 -25.91 15.35 10.11
N HIS A 582 -26.77 16.00 9.32
CA HIS A 582 -26.78 15.90 7.87
C HIS A 582 -25.45 16.38 7.25
N LEU A 583 -24.87 17.45 7.79
CA LEU A 583 -23.53 17.90 7.44
C LEU A 583 -22.47 16.85 7.78
N ALA A 584 -22.40 16.37 9.03
CA ALA A 584 -21.39 15.41 9.47
C ALA A 584 -21.45 14.10 8.66
N VAL A 585 -22.66 13.59 8.39
CA VAL A 585 -22.88 12.39 7.56
C VAL A 585 -22.53 12.63 6.09
N GLY A 586 -22.77 13.83 5.56
CA GLY A 586 -22.27 14.25 4.25
C GLY A 586 -20.74 14.23 4.18
N VAL A 587 -20.07 14.84 5.16
CA VAL A 587 -18.60 14.84 5.29
C VAL A 587 -18.06 13.40 5.37
N VAL A 588 -18.66 12.51 6.18
CA VAL A 588 -18.30 11.08 6.18
C VAL A 588 -18.42 10.47 4.77
N ARG A 589 -19.55 10.69 4.08
CA ARG A 589 -19.80 10.13 2.74
C ARG A 589 -18.79 10.63 1.70
N TRP A 590 -18.29 11.86 1.80
CA TRP A 590 -17.24 12.38 0.92
C TRP A 590 -15.84 11.91 1.32
N CYS A 591 -15.51 11.89 2.62
CA CYS A 591 -14.21 11.44 3.12
C CYS A 591 -13.98 9.92 2.93
N THR A 592 -15.01 9.10 3.07
CA THR A 592 -14.90 7.62 2.95
C THR A 592 -15.07 7.09 1.51
N GLN A 593 -14.94 7.94 0.49
CA GLN A 593 -14.99 7.48 -0.90
C GLN A 593 -13.88 6.48 -1.24
N ARG A 594 -14.19 5.53 -2.13
CA ARG A 594 -13.28 4.44 -2.52
C ARG A 594 -12.06 4.93 -3.31
N GLU A 595 -12.18 6.05 -4.01
CA GLU A 595 -11.10 6.70 -4.76
C GLU A 595 -10.70 8.00 -4.06
N GLY A 596 -9.43 8.17 -3.73
CA GLY A 596 -8.87 9.34 -3.05
C GLY A 596 -9.06 10.64 -3.83
N ARG A 597 -9.10 10.59 -5.17
CA ARG A 597 -9.42 11.76 -6.00
C ARG A 597 -10.82 12.34 -5.74
N GLN A 598 -11.79 11.49 -5.35
CA GLN A 598 -13.16 11.91 -5.02
C GLN A 598 -13.31 12.46 -3.60
N ARG A 599 -12.32 12.22 -2.72
CA ARG A 599 -12.33 12.74 -1.35
C ARG A 599 -11.98 14.23 -1.34
N PRO A 600 -12.57 15.04 -0.46
CA PRO A 600 -12.21 16.44 -0.29
C PRO A 600 -10.78 16.57 0.26
N SER A 601 -10.18 17.75 0.13
CA SER A 601 -9.05 18.16 0.98
C SER A 601 -9.55 18.53 2.38
N ILE A 602 -8.70 18.45 3.42
CA ILE A 602 -9.13 18.81 4.78
C ILE A 602 -9.53 20.29 4.90
N ARG A 603 -8.99 21.17 4.04
CA ARG A 603 -9.45 22.57 3.89
C ARG A 603 -10.92 22.68 3.47
N GLN A 604 -11.35 21.84 2.54
CA GLN A 604 -12.76 21.79 2.13
C GLN A 604 -13.65 21.20 3.25
N VAL A 605 -13.14 20.24 4.03
CA VAL A 605 -13.82 19.71 5.21
C VAL A 605 -14.02 20.78 6.29
N LEU A 606 -12.96 21.49 6.66
CA LEU A 606 -13.02 22.62 7.60
C LEU A 606 -13.99 23.69 7.13
N ARG A 607 -13.90 24.10 5.86
CA ARG A 607 -14.83 25.08 5.26
C ARG A 607 -16.29 24.63 5.38
N MET A 608 -16.60 23.38 5.05
CA MET A 608 -17.96 22.83 5.16
C MET A 608 -18.49 22.83 6.60
N PHE A 609 -17.62 22.68 7.60
CA PHE A 609 -17.99 22.85 9.01
C PHE A 609 -18.20 24.31 9.38
N SER A 610 -17.23 25.20 9.14
CA SER A 610 -17.36 26.63 9.51
C SER A 610 -18.57 27.31 8.87
N GLU A 611 -18.79 27.14 7.56
CA GLU A 611 -19.89 27.78 6.82
C GLU A 611 -21.31 27.38 7.29
N ARG A 612 -21.43 26.36 8.15
CA ARG A 612 -22.71 25.86 8.67
C ARG A 612 -22.80 25.72 10.19
N LEU A 613 -21.68 25.87 10.90
CA LEU A 613 -21.65 25.85 12.37
C LEU A 613 -21.57 27.25 12.98
N ASP A 614 -21.22 28.29 12.21
CA ASP A 614 -21.27 29.69 12.65
C ASP A 614 -22.69 30.29 12.47
N PRO A 615 -23.46 30.52 13.55
CA PRO A 615 -24.80 31.12 13.45
C PRO A 615 -24.77 32.62 13.09
N GLY A 616 -23.58 33.24 13.04
CA GLY A 616 -23.41 34.67 12.81
C GLY A 616 -23.48 35.11 11.34
N ASN A 617 -23.40 34.19 10.38
CA ASN A 617 -23.32 34.55 8.95
C ASN A 617 -24.67 34.49 8.20
N GLY A 618 -25.78 34.32 8.92
CA GLY A 618 -27.14 34.25 8.35
C GLY A 618 -27.76 35.59 7.93
N SER A 619 -27.01 36.70 7.96
CA SER A 619 -27.54 38.03 7.62
C SER A 619 -26.47 38.97 7.03
N PHE A 620 -26.14 38.77 5.75
CA PHE A 620 -25.80 39.89 4.85
C PHE A 620 -26.62 39.74 3.57
N GLY A 621 -27.11 40.88 3.05
CA GLY A 621 -28.33 40.92 2.26
C GLY A 621 -28.23 40.51 0.79
N GLU A 622 -29.43 40.40 0.19
CA GLU A 622 -29.68 40.48 -1.24
C GLU A 622 -28.88 41.64 -1.87
N GLY A 623 -28.27 41.46 -3.05
CA GLY A 623 -27.36 42.49 -3.56
C GLY A 623 -26.73 42.35 -4.95
N MET A 624 -26.95 41.26 -5.69
CA MET A 624 -27.04 41.22 -7.17
C MET A 624 -27.26 39.77 -7.65
N ASP A 625 -28.27 39.54 -8.49
CA ASP A 625 -28.35 38.36 -9.37
C ASP A 625 -27.25 38.46 -10.46
N ASP A 626 -26.63 37.40 -11.02
CA ASP A 626 -27.19 36.25 -11.79
C ASP A 626 -27.87 36.71 -13.12
N ASP A 627 -28.12 35.93 -14.19
CA ASP A 627 -27.90 34.51 -14.52
C ASP A 627 -26.45 34.20 -15.03
N THR A 628 -26.21 33.28 -15.98
CA THR A 628 -25.90 31.81 -15.89
C THR A 628 -24.91 31.49 -17.06
N GLU A 629 -24.47 30.29 -17.48
CA GLU A 629 -24.84 28.86 -17.40
C GLU A 629 -23.58 27.98 -17.24
N GLY A 630 -23.64 26.66 -17.02
CA GLY A 630 -24.76 25.73 -16.87
C GLY A 630 -24.44 24.36 -17.52
N GLY A 631 -24.95 23.21 -17.07
CA GLY A 631 -25.84 22.90 -15.94
C GLY A 631 -25.27 21.78 -15.04
N PHE A 632 -26.06 21.01 -14.27
CA PHE A 632 -27.40 20.53 -14.58
C PHE A 632 -28.28 20.32 -13.33
N TYR A 633 -29.36 21.10 -13.19
CA TYR A 633 -30.56 20.81 -12.38
C TYR A 633 -31.79 21.50 -13.03
N PRO A 634 -33.04 21.03 -12.80
CA PRO A 634 -34.14 21.32 -13.72
C PRO A 634 -35.00 22.57 -13.42
N SER A 635 -34.83 23.58 -14.28
CA SER A 635 -35.87 24.39 -14.97
C SER A 635 -36.99 25.14 -14.21
N ARG A 636 -37.08 26.45 -14.51
CA ARG A 636 -38.34 27.13 -14.90
C ARG A 636 -38.06 28.22 -15.95
N ASN A 637 -39.07 28.61 -16.73
CA ASN A 637 -38.96 29.56 -17.87
C ASN A 637 -38.81 31.04 -17.38
N SER A 638 -38.43 32.08 -18.16
CA SER A 638 -38.55 32.24 -19.64
C SER A 638 -37.71 33.37 -20.31
N LYS A 639 -37.18 33.07 -21.52
CA LYS A 639 -37.05 33.90 -22.75
C LYS A 639 -36.25 35.26 -22.79
N CYS A 640 -35.29 35.28 -23.74
CA CYS A 640 -34.80 36.41 -24.58
C CYS A 640 -33.95 37.54 -23.92
N GLY A 641 -32.80 37.99 -24.43
CA GLY A 641 -31.87 37.45 -25.46
C GLY A 641 -31.28 38.51 -26.44
N GLY A 642 -29.95 38.50 -26.70
CA GLY A 642 -29.35 39.16 -27.89
C GLY A 642 -27.92 39.75 -27.82
N HIS A 643 -27.00 39.19 -28.64
CA HIS A 643 -25.86 39.83 -29.34
C HIS A 643 -24.55 40.37 -28.67
N ARG A 644 -23.48 39.54 -28.81
CA ARG A 644 -22.17 39.77 -29.51
C ARG A 644 -21.04 40.68 -28.94
N ASN A 645 -19.84 40.06 -28.93
CA ASN A 645 -18.46 40.61 -29.07
C ASN A 645 -17.93 41.51 -27.92
N GLU A 646 -16.62 41.59 -27.61
CA GLU A 646 -15.39 41.03 -28.24
C GLU A 646 -14.33 40.64 -27.17
N LEU A 647 -13.15 40.10 -27.55
CA LEU A 647 -12.11 39.61 -26.62
C LEU A 647 -11.01 40.64 -26.31
N VAL A 648 -10.46 40.61 -25.09
CA VAL A 648 -8.99 40.59 -24.77
C VAL A 648 -8.77 40.46 -23.24
N PRO A 649 -7.72 39.75 -22.75
CA PRO A 649 -7.52 39.49 -21.32
C PRO A 649 -6.48 40.41 -20.63
N CYS A 650 -6.60 40.56 -19.31
CA CYS A 650 -5.54 41.08 -18.42
C CYS A 650 -5.56 40.32 -17.09
N GLY A 651 -4.38 40.07 -16.51
CA GLY A 651 -4.23 39.59 -15.13
C GLY A 651 -3.73 40.68 -14.19
N GLY A 652 -3.83 40.46 -12.89
CA GLY A 652 -3.27 41.35 -11.87
C GLY A 652 -3.44 40.81 -10.45
N ASP A 653 -2.37 40.83 -9.67
CA ASP A 653 -2.41 40.53 -8.23
C ASP A 653 -3.13 41.64 -7.45
N LEU A 654 -3.95 41.29 -6.45
CA LEU A 654 -4.26 42.25 -5.39
C LEU A 654 -4.54 41.61 -4.01
N ARG A 655 -3.54 41.78 -3.14
CA ARG A 655 -3.58 42.10 -1.70
C ARG A 655 -4.54 41.35 -0.76
N SER A 656 -3.93 40.84 0.31
CA SER A 656 -4.59 40.48 1.56
C SER A 656 -5.23 41.69 2.27
N LEU A 657 -6.27 41.43 3.07
CA LEU A 657 -6.72 42.28 4.15
C LEU A 657 -6.56 41.55 5.50
N HIS A 658 -6.43 42.33 6.58
CA HIS A 658 -6.21 41.81 7.93
C HIS A 658 -7.51 41.37 8.61
N SER A 659 -7.40 40.36 9.48
CA SER A 659 -8.16 40.32 10.72
C SER A 659 -7.20 40.04 11.88
N SER A 660 -7.49 40.58 13.06
CA SER A 660 -6.50 40.76 14.14
C SER A 660 -6.81 39.87 15.34
N SER A 661 -5.89 38.97 15.68
CA SER A 661 -5.89 38.20 16.93
C SER A 661 -4.47 37.88 17.37
N SER A 662 -3.83 38.85 18.02
CA SER A 662 -2.56 38.69 18.76
C SER A 662 -2.82 37.85 20.03
N THR A 663 -1.92 37.02 20.57
CA THR A 663 -0.51 36.67 20.31
C THR A 663 -0.38 35.12 20.29
N THR A 664 0.61 34.47 19.67
CA THR A 664 2.07 34.69 19.76
C THR A 664 2.78 34.22 18.50
N ARG A 665 3.81 34.96 18.04
CA ARG A 665 4.58 34.61 16.82
C ARG A 665 5.56 33.46 17.07
N SER A 666 5.30 32.31 16.46
CA SER A 666 6.33 31.29 16.23
C SER A 666 7.29 31.76 15.13
N TYR A 667 8.50 32.17 15.50
CA TYR A 667 9.56 32.43 14.52
C TYR A 667 10.07 31.10 13.94
N CYS A 668 9.89 30.91 12.63
CA CYS A 668 10.62 29.87 11.89
C CYS A 668 11.69 30.55 11.03
N SER A 669 12.91 30.06 11.10
CA SER A 669 14.10 30.80 10.65
C SER A 669 14.15 31.07 9.15
N ARG A 670 14.49 32.30 8.76
CA ARG A 670 15.06 32.56 7.43
C ARG A 670 16.44 31.89 7.33
N SER A 671 16.75 31.32 6.18
CA SER A 671 18.08 30.86 5.82
C SER A 671 19.04 32.06 5.74
N MET A 672 20.05 32.09 6.62
CA MET A 672 21.15 33.05 6.57
C MET A 672 22.10 32.67 5.44
N LEU A 673 22.11 33.43 4.35
CA LEU A 673 23.20 33.37 3.38
C LEU A 673 24.41 34.09 3.99
N LEU A 674 25.52 33.36 4.13
CA LEU A 674 26.81 33.91 4.58
C LEU A 674 27.48 34.62 3.40
N GLU A 675 27.08 35.86 3.15
CA GLU A 675 27.76 36.73 2.19
C GLU A 675 28.99 37.36 2.86
N SER A 676 30.17 36.86 2.50
CA SER A 676 31.45 37.27 3.10
C SER A 676 31.88 38.65 2.59
N GLY A 677 31.59 39.70 3.37
CA GLY A 677 31.98 41.06 3.02
C GLY A 677 33.49 41.26 2.97
N HIS A 678 33.99 41.80 1.85
CA HIS A 678 35.26 42.50 1.77
C HIS A 678 35.00 43.91 1.22
N ALA A 679 35.61 44.92 1.86
CA ALA A 679 35.30 46.33 1.61
C ALA A 679 36.15 46.96 0.49
N ASN A 680 35.74 48.20 0.14
CA ASN A 680 36.45 49.23 -0.64
C ASN A 680 36.06 49.37 -2.12
N SER A 681 35.12 50.28 -2.38
CA SER A 681 34.94 50.96 -3.66
C SER A 681 35.25 52.45 -3.50
N PRO A 682 36.29 53.00 -4.17
CA PRO A 682 36.40 54.43 -4.46
C PRO A 682 35.53 54.82 -5.68
N PRO A 683 35.30 56.12 -5.97
CA PRO A 683 34.09 56.56 -6.66
C PRO A 683 34.26 57.07 -8.10
N GLU A 684 33.10 57.39 -8.69
CA GLU A 684 32.84 58.39 -9.75
C GLU A 684 33.28 58.16 -11.21
N THR A 685 32.38 58.61 -12.10
CA THR A 685 32.51 58.75 -13.57
C THR A 685 32.71 57.46 -14.38
N LEU A 686 32.14 57.34 -15.59
CA LEU A 686 31.49 58.33 -16.47
C LEU A 686 30.24 57.74 -17.14
#